data_AF-A0A2V2Z165-F1
#
_entry.id   AF-A0A2V2Z165-F1
#
_cell.length_a   1.000
_cell.length_b   1.000
_cell.length_c   1.000
_cell.angle_alpha   90.00
_cell.angle_beta   90.00
_cell.angle_gamma   90.00
#
_symmetry.space_group_name_H-M   'P 1'
#
loop_
_entity.id
_entity.type
_entity.pdbx_description
1 polymer ?
#
loop_
_entity_poly.entity_id
_entity_poly.type
_entity_poly.pdbx_seq_one_letter_code
_entity_poly.pdbx_strand_id
1 'polypeptide(L)'
;MPFIPRIINKDLDSENLQKHNDNFLEIKIELDKHDQITSESKDRIEDLDIRFDGLIANAGNSNAEIVDARHDPITGVSYPILQYRLNATSEQMATKANQSDLTSTIATIATKAEKSEVYSMIVSVSDGTPEAFKDLPAIQSAYPTGSNQAKLNIADGYVYNWNGSAWLQGWMYQTSGISNGSITPAKTNFFKISTNLYNHDTSTQNLTISSAGVETVNTDYVVSDFIAVNPNSDMSFNPVGNANGFLYFAEYDLNKVFITRRDCSATKTLGSSTRYIRVMGQKIYIKAATAQVNAGNAILPFEPYYVTVDEGFVGQIIGTKNLKDKTITEEKIGDNAVSPKVDVSQSALRYKADKLIRPSFEIGALSTSNGTNLDTDVGCIRSVDYFSISSKEIVNVYLRDKENYHWAYFQYSLDGTYIKNNAYTRNDLHLESGYKYKILVRKYPTDYTTNVTSQLASIAAQMCITYNEKSYYFSPEPISGWFEAPVVSSFGSGNTIDAIYNIYDGLAAEHPDDISKSFLGNDSTGLPIYSYQFKGSEVKQRSSYSSFYTRSLPKIIIATNIHGDEKASTYAIANLMKLIYTNWGSSPLLEYLRFNVQFVVVPIVNPYGFNNVTRRNANGVDLNRNFDYRWSASTDDYKGASAFSEVESQYIRTLITNNLDAMCFLDFHMNGSSGYDWTETYWSNINQVIPENQIFDPASRFIISKMTRRGQSTYNVPSDSGIIGRISYDNDTPLMAAWVAKQGIPSVLCECAMKLPSESESYTVTVHQMNLEYVTNMLLSIVNQFKTASL
;
A
#
# COMPACT_ATOMS: atom_id res chain seq x y z
N MET A 1 22.92 -17.92 -50.80
CA MET A 1 21.70 -18.60 -51.30
C MET A 1 20.70 -17.53 -51.73
N PRO A 2 19.96 -17.75 -52.84
CA PRO A 2 19.33 -16.69 -53.61
C PRO A 2 17.97 -16.24 -53.06
N PHE A 3 17.62 -14.99 -53.36
CA PHE A 3 16.33 -14.35 -53.11
C PHE A 3 15.28 -14.95 -54.06
N ILE A 4 14.16 -15.46 -53.55
CA ILE A 4 13.02 -15.89 -54.37
C ILE A 4 11.96 -14.78 -54.34
N PRO A 5 11.62 -14.15 -55.47
CA PRO A 5 10.52 -13.19 -55.54
C PRO A 5 9.19 -13.92 -55.41
N ARG A 6 8.29 -13.40 -54.57
CA ARG A 6 6.93 -13.93 -54.44
C ARG A 6 6.11 -13.49 -55.66
N ILE A 7 5.77 -14.42 -56.54
CA ILE A 7 4.78 -14.23 -57.61
C ILE A 7 3.41 -14.09 -56.94
N ILE A 8 2.75 -12.94 -57.11
CA ILE A 8 1.36 -12.74 -56.71
C ILE A 8 0.48 -13.36 -57.80
N ASN A 9 -0.16 -14.48 -57.48
CA ASN A 9 -1.19 -15.08 -58.32
C ASN A 9 -2.47 -14.24 -58.28
N LYS A 10 -3.15 -14.24 -59.42
CA LYS A 10 -4.11 -13.25 -59.91
C LYS A 10 -5.54 -13.46 -59.37
N ASP A 11 -5.69 -13.70 -58.08
CA ASP A 11 -7.00 -13.66 -57.42
C ASP A 11 -7.03 -12.45 -56.50
N LEU A 12 -7.76 -11.41 -56.93
CA LEU A 12 -8.06 -10.25 -56.10
C LEU A 12 -8.84 -10.73 -54.87
N ASP A 13 -8.15 -10.81 -53.73
CA ASP A 13 -8.77 -10.99 -52.43
C ASP A 13 -9.68 -9.79 -52.16
N SER A 14 -10.95 -9.95 -52.51
CA SER A 14 -12.01 -8.96 -52.39
C SER A 14 -12.18 -8.49 -50.94
N GLU A 15 -11.79 -9.31 -49.97
CA GLU A 15 -11.85 -8.99 -48.55
C GLU A 15 -10.69 -8.07 -48.14
N ASN A 16 -9.48 -8.28 -48.68
CA ASN A 16 -8.35 -7.36 -48.51
C ASN A 16 -8.54 -6.04 -49.27
N LEU A 17 -9.15 -6.08 -50.46
CA LEU A 17 -9.49 -4.86 -51.21
C LEU A 17 -10.56 -4.05 -50.46
N GLN A 18 -11.56 -4.71 -49.87
CA GLN A 18 -12.58 -4.04 -49.07
C GLN A 18 -11.98 -3.41 -47.80
N LYS A 19 -11.12 -4.13 -47.07
CA LYS A 19 -10.39 -3.58 -45.90
C LYS A 19 -9.50 -2.39 -46.28
N HIS A 20 -8.87 -2.41 -47.45
CA HIS A 20 -8.12 -1.27 -47.95
C HIS A 20 -9.03 -0.08 -48.27
N ASN A 21 -10.17 -0.32 -48.92
CA ASN A 21 -11.15 0.72 -49.25
C ASN A 21 -11.78 1.34 -47.99
N ASP A 22 -12.07 0.53 -46.97
CA ASP A 22 -12.63 0.99 -45.69
C ASP A 22 -11.60 1.86 -44.93
N ASN A 23 -10.31 1.45 -44.92
CA ASN A 23 -9.23 2.28 -44.36
C ASN A 23 -9.06 3.61 -45.13
N PHE A 24 -9.19 3.60 -46.46
CA PHE A 24 -9.14 4.84 -47.26
C PHE A 24 -10.33 5.76 -46.99
N LEU A 25 -11.51 5.21 -46.70
CA LEU A 25 -12.69 5.99 -46.35
C LEU A 25 -12.53 6.67 -44.98
N GLU A 26 -11.98 5.96 -44.00
CA GLU A 26 -11.72 6.48 -42.65
C GLU A 26 -10.65 7.59 -42.67
N ILE A 27 -9.57 7.40 -43.45
CA ILE A 27 -8.55 8.44 -43.67
C ILE A 27 -9.15 9.65 -44.38
N LYS A 28 -10.04 9.45 -45.36
CA LYS A 28 -10.69 10.56 -46.06
C LYS A 28 -11.59 11.38 -45.14
N ILE A 29 -12.35 10.73 -44.26
CA ILE A 29 -13.19 11.40 -43.25
C ILE A 29 -12.33 12.25 -42.30
N GLU A 30 -11.19 11.74 -41.84
CA GLU A 30 -10.27 12.51 -40.99
C GLU A 30 -9.57 13.65 -41.74
N LEU A 31 -9.25 13.46 -43.03
CA LEU A 31 -8.70 14.53 -43.87
C LEU A 31 -9.72 15.66 -44.07
N ASP A 32 -10.98 15.32 -44.37
CA ASP A 32 -12.05 16.29 -44.57
C ASP A 32 -12.31 17.10 -43.27
N LYS A 33 -12.22 16.47 -42.09
CA LYS A 33 -12.29 17.15 -40.79
C LYS A 33 -11.10 18.10 -40.57
N HIS A 34 -9.89 17.67 -40.89
CA HIS A 34 -8.70 18.54 -40.77
C HIS A 34 -8.73 19.71 -41.75
N ASP A 35 -9.21 19.51 -42.97
CA ASP A 35 -9.38 20.57 -43.97
C ASP A 35 -10.44 21.58 -43.51
N GLN A 36 -11.54 21.11 -42.91
CA GLN A 36 -12.55 21.97 -42.30
C GLN A 36 -11.97 22.81 -41.15
N ILE A 37 -11.27 22.18 -40.19
CA ILE A 37 -10.62 22.87 -39.07
C ILE A 37 -9.59 23.89 -39.56
N THR A 38 -8.85 23.55 -40.63
CA THR A 38 -7.85 24.43 -41.23
C THR A 38 -8.49 25.63 -41.93
N SER A 39 -9.61 25.43 -42.63
CA SER A 39 -10.38 26.53 -43.24
C SER A 39 -10.94 27.47 -42.18
N GLU A 40 -11.58 26.92 -41.14
CA GLU A 40 -12.13 27.69 -40.01
C GLU A 40 -11.02 28.47 -39.27
N SER A 41 -9.82 27.90 -39.16
CA SER A 41 -8.68 28.58 -38.54
C SER A 41 -8.13 29.72 -39.41
N LYS A 42 -8.11 29.56 -40.74
CA LYS A 42 -7.70 30.62 -41.67
C LYS A 42 -8.68 31.78 -41.66
N ASP A 43 -9.98 31.50 -41.70
CA ASP A 43 -11.03 32.53 -41.64
C ASP A 43 -10.95 33.33 -40.34
N ARG A 44 -10.61 32.67 -39.21
CA ARG A 44 -10.40 33.33 -37.91
C ARG A 44 -9.15 34.20 -37.87
N ILE A 45 -8.06 33.79 -38.53
CA ILE A 45 -6.82 34.59 -38.59
C ILE A 45 -7.05 35.83 -39.47
N GLU A 46 -7.74 35.68 -40.60
CA GLU A 46 -8.06 36.80 -41.50
C GLU A 46 -9.00 37.82 -40.82
N ASP A 47 -10.00 37.37 -40.06
CA ASP A 47 -10.84 38.26 -39.23
C ASP A 47 -10.03 39.01 -38.17
N LEU A 48 -9.12 38.32 -37.48
CA LEU A 48 -8.27 38.94 -36.46
C LEU A 48 -7.32 39.99 -37.05
N ASP A 49 -6.74 39.74 -38.21
CA ASP A 49 -5.86 40.70 -38.89
C ASP A 49 -6.64 41.95 -39.35
N ILE A 50 -7.84 41.80 -39.91
CA ILE A 50 -8.71 42.93 -40.29
C ILE A 50 -9.05 43.80 -39.07
N ARG A 51 -9.36 43.16 -37.93
CA ARG A 51 -9.69 43.87 -36.69
C ARG A 51 -8.48 44.58 -36.09
N PHE A 52 -7.30 43.96 -36.16
CA PHE A 52 -6.06 44.55 -35.68
C PHE A 52 -5.68 45.79 -36.51
N ASP A 53 -5.78 45.71 -37.83
CA ASP A 53 -5.52 46.82 -38.75
C ASP A 53 -6.50 47.99 -38.54
N GLY A 54 -7.78 47.69 -38.28
CA GLY A 54 -8.81 48.70 -37.98
C GLY A 54 -8.57 49.44 -36.65
N LEU A 55 -8.02 48.76 -35.64
CA LEU A 55 -7.66 49.34 -34.34
C LEU A 55 -6.40 50.20 -34.43
N ILE A 56 -5.38 49.78 -35.20
CA ILE A 56 -4.15 50.55 -35.40
C ILE A 56 -4.42 51.84 -36.18
N ALA A 57 -5.29 51.81 -37.19
CA ALA A 57 -5.59 52.98 -38.02
C ALA A 57 -6.28 54.13 -37.26
N ASN A 58 -6.87 53.89 -36.09
CA ASN A 58 -7.58 54.88 -35.27
C ASN A 58 -7.10 54.91 -33.80
N ALA A 59 -5.81 54.66 -33.57
CA ALA A 59 -5.21 54.74 -32.23
C ALA A 59 -5.27 56.19 -31.68
N GLY A 60 -6.33 56.47 -30.92
CA GLY A 60 -6.60 57.78 -30.32
C GLY A 60 -8.07 58.06 -29.99
N ASN A 61 -9.02 57.22 -30.41
CA ASN A 61 -10.45 57.41 -30.14
C ASN A 61 -11.07 56.15 -29.52
N SER A 62 -11.45 56.21 -28.24
CA SER A 62 -12.04 55.10 -27.43
C SER A 62 -13.33 54.49 -28.01
N ASN A 63 -13.88 55.09 -29.07
CA ASN A 63 -15.11 54.66 -29.71
C ASN A 63 -14.93 53.40 -30.59
N ALA A 64 -13.73 53.14 -31.12
CA ALA A 64 -13.49 52.00 -32.02
C ALA A 64 -13.46 50.64 -31.28
N GLU A 65 -12.80 50.58 -30.11
CA GLU A 65 -12.78 49.37 -29.25
C GLU A 65 -14.18 48.99 -28.75
N ILE A 66 -15.03 49.98 -28.43
CA ILE A 66 -16.43 49.75 -28.05
C ILE A 66 -17.26 49.26 -29.24
N VAL A 67 -16.96 49.72 -30.46
CA VAL A 67 -17.63 49.22 -31.68
C VAL A 67 -17.27 47.75 -31.90
N ASP A 68 -16.00 47.39 -31.77
CA ASP A 68 -15.50 46.03 -31.95
C ASP A 68 -16.03 45.07 -30.87
N ALA A 69 -16.09 45.49 -29.61
CA ALA A 69 -16.64 44.67 -28.51
C ALA A 69 -18.13 44.30 -28.72
N ARG A 70 -18.87 45.08 -29.52
CA ARG A 70 -20.27 44.80 -29.88
C ARG A 70 -20.43 43.77 -30.99
N HIS A 71 -19.36 43.40 -31.70
CA HIS A 71 -19.41 42.38 -32.73
C HIS A 71 -19.24 40.99 -32.12
N ASP A 72 -20.11 40.05 -32.48
CA ASP A 72 -19.95 38.65 -32.16
C ASP A 72 -19.27 37.91 -33.32
N PRO A 73 -17.98 37.53 -33.18
CA PRO A 73 -17.22 36.94 -34.27
C PRO A 73 -17.67 35.51 -34.62
N ILE A 74 -18.48 34.86 -33.77
CA ILE A 74 -19.00 33.51 -34.03
C ILE A 74 -20.24 33.58 -34.93
N THR A 75 -21.09 34.59 -34.74
CA THR A 75 -22.35 34.72 -35.48
C THR A 75 -22.32 35.81 -36.55
N GLY A 76 -21.29 36.67 -36.55
CA GLY A 76 -21.14 37.82 -37.45
C GLY A 76 -22.08 38.99 -37.14
N VAL A 77 -22.79 38.97 -36.00
CA VAL A 77 -23.79 39.99 -35.66
C VAL A 77 -23.15 41.11 -34.83
N SER A 78 -23.33 42.36 -35.27
CA SER A 78 -22.96 43.55 -34.49
C SER A 78 -24.15 44.12 -33.72
N TYR A 79 -24.01 44.24 -32.42
CA TYR A 79 -25.07 44.74 -31.54
C TYR A 79 -25.03 46.27 -31.41
N PRO A 80 -26.18 46.95 -31.24
CA PRO A 80 -26.21 48.42 -31.11
C PRO A 80 -25.46 48.94 -29.86
N ILE A 81 -25.45 48.20 -28.76
CA ILE A 81 -24.66 48.48 -27.55
C ILE A 81 -24.16 47.17 -26.93
N LEU A 82 -23.06 47.23 -26.16
CA LEU A 82 -22.38 46.04 -25.63
C LEU A 82 -23.27 45.19 -24.70
N GLN A 83 -24.15 45.84 -23.94
CA GLN A 83 -25.09 45.17 -23.05
C GLN A 83 -26.01 44.17 -23.79
N TYR A 84 -26.41 44.49 -25.04
CA TYR A 84 -27.28 43.61 -25.82
C TYR A 84 -26.54 42.33 -26.21
N ARG A 85 -25.25 42.42 -26.55
CA ARG A 85 -24.42 41.24 -26.80
C ARG A 85 -24.26 40.40 -25.54
N LEU A 86 -23.94 41.02 -24.40
CA LEU A 86 -23.80 40.32 -23.11
C LEU A 86 -25.09 39.60 -22.70
N ASN A 87 -26.25 40.22 -22.93
CA ASN A 87 -27.55 39.61 -22.65
C ASN A 87 -27.83 38.44 -23.60
N ALA A 88 -27.56 38.58 -24.90
CA ALA A 88 -27.73 37.50 -25.89
C ALA A 88 -26.80 36.30 -25.60
N THR A 89 -25.54 36.55 -25.20
CA THR A 89 -24.61 35.50 -24.76
C THR A 89 -25.10 34.83 -23.47
N SER A 90 -25.65 35.60 -22.53
CA SER A 90 -26.23 35.07 -21.28
C SER A 90 -27.47 34.20 -21.55
N GLU A 91 -28.31 34.56 -22.52
CA GLU A 91 -29.45 33.75 -22.97
C GLU A 91 -29.01 32.47 -23.69
N GLN A 92 -27.98 32.53 -24.53
CA GLN A 92 -27.41 31.31 -25.13
C GLN A 92 -26.77 30.39 -24.10
N MET A 93 -26.09 30.95 -23.08
CA MET A 93 -25.58 30.18 -21.94
C MET A 93 -26.73 29.57 -21.12
N ALA A 94 -27.81 30.31 -20.89
CA ALA A 94 -29.01 29.78 -20.21
C ALA A 94 -29.69 28.68 -21.03
N THR A 95 -29.67 28.76 -22.36
CA THR A 95 -30.24 27.75 -23.26
C THR A 95 -29.35 26.51 -23.38
N LYS A 96 -28.02 26.65 -23.36
CA LYS A 96 -27.07 25.53 -23.25
C LYS A 96 -27.01 24.92 -21.84
N ALA A 97 -27.45 25.68 -20.83
CA ALA A 97 -27.67 25.19 -19.47
C ALA A 97 -29.06 24.55 -19.28
N ASN A 98 -29.92 24.51 -20.32
CA ASN A 98 -31.23 23.89 -20.19
C ASN A 98 -31.13 22.38 -19.98
N GLN A 99 -31.84 21.96 -18.94
CA GLN A 99 -32.09 20.63 -18.38
C GLN A 99 -32.09 19.43 -19.34
N SER A 100 -32.26 19.53 -20.66
CA SER A 100 -32.39 18.36 -21.54
C SER A 100 -31.08 17.60 -21.75
N ASP A 101 -29.95 18.28 -21.88
CA ASP A 101 -28.64 17.62 -22.02
C ASP A 101 -28.15 17.07 -20.68
N LEU A 102 -28.51 17.74 -19.59
CA LEU A 102 -28.35 17.18 -18.25
C LEU A 102 -29.24 15.96 -18.07
N THR A 103 -30.49 15.97 -18.55
CA THR A 103 -31.45 14.86 -18.40
C THR A 103 -31.09 13.67 -19.28
N SER A 104 -30.55 13.89 -20.49
CA SER A 104 -30.06 12.81 -21.35
C SER A 104 -28.76 12.20 -20.81
N THR A 105 -27.86 13.02 -20.26
CA THR A 105 -26.64 12.57 -19.58
C THR A 105 -26.99 11.86 -18.27
N ILE A 106 -27.97 12.35 -17.50
CA ILE A 106 -28.51 11.70 -16.30
C ILE A 106 -29.20 10.38 -16.65
N ALA A 107 -29.93 10.27 -17.76
CA ALA A 107 -30.53 9.01 -18.22
C ALA A 107 -29.47 7.98 -18.70
N THR A 108 -28.37 8.46 -19.30
CA THR A 108 -27.24 7.63 -19.74
C THR A 108 -26.33 7.23 -18.58
N ILE A 109 -26.24 8.05 -17.53
CA ILE A 109 -25.56 7.73 -16.27
C ILE A 109 -26.43 6.79 -15.42
N ALA A 110 -27.75 6.99 -15.37
CA ALA A 110 -28.69 6.12 -14.63
C ALA A 110 -28.72 4.67 -15.16
N THR A 111 -28.35 4.44 -16.41
CA THR A 111 -28.20 3.08 -16.98
C THR A 111 -26.82 2.46 -16.77
N LYS A 112 -25.82 3.24 -16.31
CA LYS A 112 -24.46 2.76 -15.97
C LYS A 112 -24.13 2.84 -14.48
N ALA A 113 -25.01 3.42 -13.66
CA ALA A 113 -24.79 3.69 -12.24
C ALA A 113 -25.78 2.93 -11.35
N GLU A 114 -25.80 1.60 -11.44
CA GLU A 114 -26.40 0.74 -10.42
C GLU A 114 -25.36 0.46 -9.30
N LYS A 115 -24.77 1.54 -8.74
CA LYS A 115 -24.01 1.49 -7.49
C LYS A 115 -24.93 1.71 -6.28
N SER A 116 -26.16 2.18 -6.50
CA SER A 116 -27.15 2.44 -5.44
C SER A 116 -27.89 1.18 -4.97
N GLU A 117 -28.13 0.18 -5.83
CA GLU A 117 -28.57 -1.16 -5.38
C GLU A 117 -27.50 -1.86 -4.55
N VAL A 118 -26.23 -1.70 -4.91
CA VAL A 118 -25.11 -2.25 -4.13
C VAL A 118 -24.99 -1.55 -2.77
N TYR A 119 -25.21 -0.23 -2.70
CA TYR A 119 -25.25 0.50 -1.44
C TYR A 119 -26.49 0.18 -0.58
N SER A 120 -27.66 -0.07 -1.18
CA SER A 120 -28.85 -0.51 -0.42
C SER A 120 -28.71 -1.94 0.10
N MET A 121 -27.97 -2.81 -0.61
CA MET A 121 -27.57 -4.14 -0.10
C MET A 121 -26.54 -4.05 1.04
N ILE A 122 -25.67 -3.03 1.05
CA ILE A 122 -24.67 -2.82 2.13
C ILE A 122 -25.30 -2.17 3.37
N VAL A 123 -26.33 -1.33 3.21
CA VAL A 123 -27.01 -0.62 4.32
C VAL A 123 -28.05 -1.49 5.06
N SER A 124 -28.44 -2.65 4.51
CA SER A 124 -29.36 -3.59 5.18
C SER A 124 -28.67 -4.64 6.06
N VAL A 125 -27.35 -4.56 6.27
CA VAL A 125 -26.64 -5.37 7.27
C VAL A 125 -26.99 -4.88 8.68
N SER A 126 -28.19 -5.20 9.13
CA SER A 126 -28.49 -5.27 10.56
C SER A 126 -27.59 -6.34 11.17
N ASP A 127 -27.03 -6.01 12.33
CA ASP A 127 -26.07 -6.71 13.19
C ASP A 127 -26.47 -8.16 13.62
N GLY A 128 -26.89 -9.02 12.70
CA GLY A 128 -27.43 -10.35 12.98
C GLY A 128 -27.16 -11.39 11.89
N THR A 129 -26.98 -12.64 12.31
CA THR A 129 -26.85 -13.82 11.44
C THR A 129 -28.09 -13.99 10.56
N PRO A 130 -27.97 -14.15 9.23
CA PRO A 130 -29.13 -14.37 8.36
C PRO A 130 -29.91 -15.62 8.77
N GLU A 131 -31.24 -15.51 8.81
CA GLU A 131 -32.12 -16.65 9.05
C GLU A 131 -32.02 -17.65 7.89
N ALA A 132 -31.84 -18.94 8.21
CA ALA A 132 -31.51 -19.97 7.23
C ALA A 132 -32.71 -20.84 6.84
N PHE A 133 -32.86 -21.09 5.55
CA PHE A 133 -33.93 -21.86 4.91
C PHE A 133 -33.34 -22.95 4.02
N LYS A 134 -34.07 -24.05 3.85
CA LYS A 134 -33.60 -25.20 3.07
C LYS A 134 -33.34 -24.89 1.59
N ASP A 135 -34.14 -24.01 0.98
CA ASP A 135 -34.15 -23.71 -0.45
C ASP A 135 -34.84 -22.35 -0.71
N LEU A 136 -34.65 -21.78 -1.90
CA LEU A 136 -35.31 -20.53 -2.31
C LEU A 136 -36.86 -20.61 -2.26
N PRO A 137 -37.52 -21.71 -2.68
CA PRO A 137 -38.96 -21.86 -2.51
C PRO A 137 -39.43 -21.75 -1.05
N ALA A 138 -38.66 -22.26 -0.08
CA ALA A 138 -38.98 -22.11 1.33
C ALA A 138 -38.89 -20.65 1.79
N ILE A 139 -37.91 -19.89 1.29
CA ILE A 139 -37.82 -18.43 1.52
C ILE A 139 -39.04 -17.72 0.93
N GLN A 140 -39.39 -18.03 -0.33
CA GLN A 140 -40.54 -17.44 -1.02
C GLN A 140 -41.88 -17.79 -0.34
N SER A 141 -42.00 -19.00 0.21
CA SER A 141 -43.20 -19.41 0.94
C SER A 141 -43.32 -18.76 2.32
N ALA A 142 -42.20 -18.58 3.03
CA ALA A 142 -42.18 -17.92 4.34
C ALA A 142 -42.34 -16.40 4.22
N TYR A 143 -41.85 -15.81 3.13
CA TYR A 143 -41.84 -14.38 2.87
C TYR A 143 -42.34 -14.06 1.44
N PRO A 144 -43.63 -14.29 1.16
CA PRO A 144 -44.21 -14.17 -0.19
C PRO A 144 -44.26 -12.73 -0.71
N THR A 145 -44.23 -11.73 0.17
CA THR A 145 -44.18 -10.30 -0.15
C THR A 145 -42.79 -9.69 0.12
N GLY A 146 -41.78 -10.53 0.38
CA GLY A 146 -40.41 -10.10 0.69
C GLY A 146 -40.10 -9.91 2.18
N SER A 147 -38.87 -9.50 2.46
CA SER A 147 -38.38 -9.17 3.80
C SER A 147 -37.34 -8.05 3.75
N ASN A 148 -37.30 -7.20 4.77
CA ASN A 148 -36.25 -6.18 4.92
C ASN A 148 -34.92 -6.79 5.42
N GLN A 149 -34.89 -8.08 5.73
CA GLN A 149 -33.72 -8.80 6.20
C GLN A 149 -33.31 -9.89 5.20
N ALA A 150 -32.02 -10.08 5.04
CA ALA A 150 -31.44 -11.12 4.20
C ALA A 150 -31.78 -12.54 4.70
N LYS A 151 -31.85 -13.52 3.78
CA LYS A 151 -32.24 -14.92 4.07
C LYS A 151 -31.22 -15.88 3.47
N LEU A 152 -30.70 -16.83 4.25
CA LEU A 152 -29.73 -17.82 3.76
C LEU A 152 -30.47 -19.01 3.13
N ASN A 153 -30.18 -19.32 1.88
CA ASN A 153 -30.52 -20.60 1.27
C ASN A 153 -29.39 -21.61 1.55
N ILE A 154 -29.68 -22.66 2.29
CA ILE A 154 -28.71 -23.69 2.67
C ILE A 154 -28.36 -24.61 1.48
N ALA A 155 -29.28 -24.84 0.54
CA ALA A 155 -29.04 -25.76 -0.56
C ALA A 155 -27.98 -25.27 -1.56
N ASP A 156 -27.90 -23.95 -1.79
CA ASP A 156 -26.91 -23.34 -2.67
C ASP A 156 -25.86 -22.51 -1.92
N GLY A 157 -26.07 -22.26 -0.63
CA GLY A 157 -25.18 -21.49 0.23
C GLY A 157 -25.26 -19.98 0.02
N TYR A 158 -26.22 -19.48 -0.76
CA TYR A 158 -26.35 -18.05 -1.04
C TYR A 158 -27.31 -17.35 -0.09
N VAL A 159 -26.97 -16.12 0.26
CA VAL A 159 -27.86 -15.19 0.95
C VAL A 159 -28.72 -14.47 -0.09
N TYR A 160 -30.04 -14.50 0.07
CA TYR A 160 -31.01 -13.83 -0.79
C TYR A 160 -31.54 -12.55 -0.13
N ASN A 161 -31.65 -11.48 -0.91
CA ASN A 161 -32.19 -10.18 -0.51
C ASN A 161 -33.46 -9.85 -1.30
N TRP A 162 -34.42 -9.17 -0.68
CA TRP A 162 -35.61 -8.71 -1.38
C TRP A 162 -35.40 -7.29 -1.92
N ASN A 163 -35.62 -7.08 -3.22
CA ASN A 163 -35.46 -5.76 -3.86
C ASN A 163 -36.77 -4.96 -3.97
N GLY A 164 -37.85 -5.43 -3.37
CA GLY A 164 -39.19 -4.84 -3.51
C GLY A 164 -40.11 -5.59 -4.49
N SER A 165 -39.55 -6.42 -5.38
CA SER A 165 -40.33 -7.18 -6.38
C SER A 165 -39.91 -8.65 -6.55
N ALA A 166 -38.65 -8.99 -6.24
CA ALA A 166 -38.12 -10.34 -6.36
C ALA A 166 -37.07 -10.63 -5.29
N TRP A 167 -36.89 -11.93 -4.99
CA TRP A 167 -35.77 -12.43 -4.21
C TRP A 167 -34.55 -12.52 -5.11
N LEU A 168 -33.55 -11.66 -4.86
CA LEU A 168 -32.30 -11.62 -5.57
C LEU A 168 -31.24 -12.43 -4.83
N GLN A 169 -30.51 -13.25 -5.57
CA GLN A 169 -29.36 -13.98 -5.05
C GLN A 169 -28.22 -12.99 -4.77
N GLY A 170 -27.74 -12.99 -3.53
CA GLY A 170 -26.63 -12.16 -3.05
C GLY A 170 -25.34 -12.95 -2.91
N TRP A 171 -24.60 -12.73 -1.82
CA TRP A 171 -23.31 -13.36 -1.55
C TRP A 171 -23.44 -14.78 -1.01
N MET A 172 -22.43 -15.63 -1.27
CA MET A 172 -22.33 -16.94 -0.62
C MET A 172 -21.94 -16.79 0.85
N TYR A 173 -22.66 -17.47 1.72
CA TYR A 173 -22.39 -17.56 3.14
C TYR A 173 -21.42 -18.73 3.42
N GLN A 174 -20.26 -18.44 4.01
CA GLN A 174 -19.21 -19.42 4.36
C GLN A 174 -18.66 -20.25 3.19
N THR A 175 -18.00 -19.62 2.21
CA THR A 175 -17.27 -20.39 1.18
C THR A 175 -15.98 -20.99 1.74
N SER A 176 -15.76 -22.27 1.45
CA SER A 176 -14.45 -22.91 1.60
C SER A 176 -13.50 -22.28 0.57
N GLY A 177 -12.36 -21.75 1.00
CA GLY A 177 -11.39 -21.10 0.12
C GLY A 177 -10.90 -22.02 -1.01
N ILE A 178 -10.52 -21.42 -2.14
CA ILE A 178 -9.87 -22.10 -3.26
C ILE A 178 -8.43 -22.40 -2.85
N SER A 179 -8.06 -23.69 -2.70
CA SER A 179 -6.72 -24.09 -2.26
C SER A 179 -5.63 -23.69 -3.26
N ASN A 180 -4.43 -23.40 -2.77
CA ASN A 180 -3.27 -23.08 -3.61
C ASN A 180 -3.03 -24.18 -4.66
N GLY A 181 -2.84 -23.80 -5.93
CA GLY A 181 -2.68 -24.72 -7.05
C GLY A 181 -3.94 -25.49 -7.48
N SER A 182 -5.11 -25.22 -6.87
CA SER A 182 -6.33 -25.96 -7.21
C SER A 182 -7.00 -25.51 -8.52
N ILE A 183 -6.63 -24.36 -9.07
CA ILE A 183 -7.04 -23.92 -10.42
C ILE A 183 -5.96 -24.33 -11.41
N THR A 184 -6.24 -25.37 -12.20
CA THR A 184 -5.36 -25.87 -13.26
C THR A 184 -5.79 -25.26 -14.60
N PRO A 185 -4.96 -25.29 -15.66
CA PRO A 185 -5.36 -24.83 -16.99
C PRO A 185 -6.70 -25.43 -17.47
N ALA A 186 -6.96 -26.70 -17.13
CA ALA A 186 -8.21 -27.40 -17.46
C ALA A 186 -9.45 -26.88 -16.72
N LYS A 187 -9.27 -26.10 -15.65
CA LYS A 187 -10.34 -25.42 -14.89
C LYS A 187 -10.55 -23.97 -15.34
N THR A 188 -9.94 -23.59 -16.45
CA THR A 188 -10.07 -22.26 -17.06
C THR A 188 -10.66 -22.40 -18.47
N ASN A 189 -11.19 -21.31 -19.02
CA ASN A 189 -11.70 -21.23 -20.39
C ASN A 189 -10.76 -20.48 -21.35
N PHE A 190 -9.58 -20.05 -20.88
CA PHE A 190 -8.63 -19.26 -21.65
C PHE A 190 -7.31 -19.98 -21.95
N PHE A 191 -7.09 -21.16 -21.38
CA PHE A 191 -6.04 -22.07 -21.83
C PHE A 191 -6.61 -23.09 -22.82
N LYS A 192 -5.97 -23.21 -23.98
CA LYS A 192 -6.15 -24.30 -24.91
C LYS A 192 -5.15 -25.41 -24.58
N ILE A 193 -5.68 -26.59 -24.28
CA ILE A 193 -4.88 -27.79 -24.01
C ILE A 193 -5.01 -28.71 -25.23
N SER A 194 -3.90 -29.32 -25.64
CA SER A 194 -3.90 -30.35 -26.67
C SER A 194 -4.87 -31.49 -26.32
N THR A 195 -5.49 -32.05 -27.34
CA THR A 195 -6.26 -33.29 -27.23
C THR A 195 -5.37 -34.50 -26.97
N ASN A 196 -4.08 -34.43 -27.28
CA ASN A 196 -3.07 -35.36 -26.79
C ASN A 196 -2.76 -35.05 -25.31
N LEU A 197 -3.04 -35.99 -24.43
CA LEU A 197 -2.85 -35.88 -22.98
C LEU A 197 -1.47 -36.37 -22.51
N TYR A 198 -0.68 -36.98 -23.40
CA TYR A 198 0.65 -37.49 -23.07
C TYR A 198 1.73 -36.43 -23.32
N ASN A 199 2.32 -35.92 -22.24
CA ASN A 199 3.51 -35.08 -22.30
C ASN A 199 4.78 -35.96 -22.31
N HIS A 200 5.44 -36.02 -23.46
CA HIS A 200 6.67 -36.79 -23.63
C HIS A 200 7.81 -36.25 -22.74
N ASP A 201 7.91 -34.93 -22.56
CA ASP A 201 9.08 -34.28 -21.96
C ASP A 201 9.13 -34.42 -20.43
N THR A 202 7.99 -34.71 -19.79
CA THR A 202 7.90 -34.92 -18.34
C THR A 202 7.99 -36.40 -17.95
N SER A 203 8.13 -37.30 -18.91
CA SER A 203 8.10 -38.73 -18.65
C SER A 203 9.37 -39.23 -17.95
N THR A 204 9.20 -40.06 -16.92
CA THR A 204 10.29 -40.65 -16.16
C THR A 204 10.92 -41.80 -16.93
N GLN A 205 12.23 -41.69 -17.20
CA GLN A 205 13.02 -42.70 -17.90
C GLN A 205 13.46 -43.82 -16.95
N ASN A 206 13.72 -45.01 -17.49
CA ASN A 206 14.22 -46.18 -16.75
C ASN A 206 13.27 -46.70 -15.66
N LEU A 207 11.95 -46.56 -15.85
CA LEU A 207 10.95 -46.89 -14.85
C LEU A 207 9.86 -47.79 -15.43
N THR A 208 9.32 -48.68 -14.62
CA THR A 208 8.06 -49.39 -14.90
C THR A 208 7.21 -49.46 -13.63
N ILE A 209 5.91 -49.69 -13.76
CA ILE A 209 4.99 -49.89 -12.65
C ILE A 209 4.46 -51.31 -12.72
N SER A 210 4.66 -52.09 -11.65
CA SER A 210 4.18 -53.47 -11.54
C SER A 210 2.64 -53.54 -11.47
N SER A 211 2.06 -54.74 -11.59
CA SER A 211 0.61 -54.95 -11.42
C SER A 211 0.11 -54.61 -10.02
N ALA A 212 0.99 -54.54 -9.02
CA ALA A 212 0.69 -54.12 -7.66
C ALA A 212 0.87 -52.61 -7.42
N GLY A 213 1.19 -51.82 -8.47
CA GLY A 213 1.39 -50.38 -8.34
C GLY A 213 2.77 -49.95 -7.84
N VAL A 214 3.68 -50.91 -7.62
CA VAL A 214 5.05 -50.63 -7.17
C VAL A 214 5.90 -50.20 -8.35
N GLU A 215 6.55 -49.05 -8.21
CA GLU A 215 7.56 -48.55 -9.16
C GLU A 215 8.85 -49.37 -9.07
N THR A 216 9.41 -49.75 -10.21
CA THR A 216 10.64 -50.54 -10.29
C THR A 216 11.53 -50.00 -11.39
N VAL A 217 12.83 -49.93 -11.10
CA VAL A 217 13.82 -49.53 -12.11
C VAL A 217 13.82 -50.56 -13.24
N ASN A 218 13.60 -50.09 -14.47
CA ASN A 218 13.68 -50.89 -15.68
C ASN A 218 14.19 -50.01 -16.83
N THR A 219 15.42 -50.25 -17.26
CA THR A 219 16.14 -49.39 -18.22
C THR A 219 15.49 -49.29 -19.59
N ASP A 220 14.63 -50.24 -19.95
CA ASP A 220 14.00 -50.31 -21.27
C ASP A 220 12.68 -49.54 -21.32
N TYR A 221 12.15 -49.08 -20.19
CA TYR A 221 10.82 -48.47 -20.09
C TYR A 221 10.85 -46.98 -19.76
N VAL A 222 9.76 -46.34 -20.14
CA VAL A 222 9.39 -44.96 -19.79
C VAL A 222 7.98 -44.96 -19.21
N VAL A 223 7.75 -44.10 -18.21
CA VAL A 223 6.44 -43.89 -17.59
C VAL A 223 6.09 -42.42 -17.65
N SER A 224 4.86 -42.08 -18.05
CA SER A 224 4.39 -40.69 -18.02
C SER A 224 4.35 -40.14 -16.59
N ASP A 225 4.32 -38.81 -16.48
CA ASP A 225 3.80 -38.17 -15.27
C ASP A 225 2.29 -38.50 -15.12
N PHE A 226 1.70 -38.12 -13.98
CA PHE A 226 0.28 -38.29 -13.72
C PHE A 226 -0.56 -37.45 -14.70
N ILE A 227 -1.32 -38.12 -15.54
CA ILE A 227 -2.27 -37.52 -16.49
C ILE A 227 -3.63 -37.45 -15.79
N ALA A 228 -4.16 -36.23 -15.59
CA ALA A 228 -5.48 -36.05 -15.02
C ALA A 228 -6.57 -36.49 -16.00
N VAL A 229 -7.57 -37.22 -15.51
CA VAL A 229 -8.65 -37.81 -16.32
C VAL A 229 -9.98 -37.72 -15.60
N ASN A 230 -11.07 -37.75 -16.37
CA ASN A 230 -12.41 -37.80 -15.81
C ASN A 230 -12.80 -39.25 -15.46
N PRO A 231 -13.55 -39.47 -14.37
CA PRO A 231 -14.00 -40.81 -14.02
C PRO A 231 -15.02 -41.32 -15.04
N ASN A 232 -15.06 -42.63 -15.27
CA ASN A 232 -15.95 -43.26 -16.26
C ASN A 232 -15.79 -42.77 -17.71
N SER A 233 -14.70 -42.06 -18.04
CA SER A 233 -14.43 -41.66 -19.43
C SER A 233 -13.71 -42.77 -20.19
N ASP A 234 -13.96 -42.85 -21.48
CA ASP A 234 -13.17 -43.69 -22.38
C ASP A 234 -11.81 -43.05 -22.65
N MET A 235 -10.78 -43.87 -22.75
CA MET A 235 -9.41 -43.48 -23.09
C MET A 235 -8.89 -44.31 -24.24
N SER A 236 -8.25 -43.66 -25.19
CA SER A 236 -7.59 -44.29 -26.34
C SER A 236 -6.07 -44.04 -26.28
N PHE A 237 -5.28 -45.04 -26.66
CA PHE A 237 -3.81 -45.06 -26.53
C PHE A 237 -3.12 -45.36 -27.87
N ASN A 238 -2.11 -44.59 -28.28
CA ASN A 238 -1.42 -44.82 -29.56
C ASN A 238 -0.08 -45.59 -29.40
N PRO A 239 0.23 -46.53 -30.32
CA PRO A 239 -0.68 -47.34 -31.14
C PRO A 239 -1.43 -48.41 -30.37
N VAL A 240 -2.72 -48.50 -30.68
CA VAL A 240 -3.59 -49.61 -30.29
C VAL A 240 -3.16 -50.85 -31.09
N GLY A 241 -2.64 -51.88 -30.41
CA GLY A 241 -2.66 -53.24 -30.93
C GLY A 241 -1.52 -53.75 -31.83
N ASN A 242 -0.33 -53.15 -31.89
CA ASN A 242 0.86 -53.86 -32.42
C ASN A 242 2.18 -53.18 -32.03
N ALA A 243 2.99 -53.87 -31.22
CA ALA A 243 4.44 -53.74 -30.97
C ALA A 243 5.11 -52.36 -30.83
N ASN A 244 4.43 -51.22 -30.95
CA ASN A 244 5.04 -49.92 -31.22
C ASN A 244 4.44 -48.76 -30.38
N GLY A 245 3.95 -49.01 -29.16
CA GLY A 245 3.28 -48.00 -28.33
C GLY A 245 3.29 -48.23 -26.82
N PHE A 246 2.40 -47.54 -26.11
CA PHE A 246 2.17 -47.81 -24.68
C PHE A 246 1.67 -49.24 -24.51
N LEU A 247 2.23 -49.96 -23.55
CA LEU A 247 1.88 -51.36 -23.26
C LEU A 247 0.84 -51.44 -22.15
N TYR A 248 1.01 -50.63 -21.11
CA TYR A 248 0.14 -50.61 -19.95
C TYR A 248 -0.16 -49.18 -19.50
N PHE A 249 -1.21 -49.03 -18.72
CA PHE A 249 -1.44 -47.83 -17.92
C PHE A 249 -1.91 -48.23 -16.51
N ALA A 250 -1.55 -47.40 -15.55
CA ALA A 250 -1.96 -47.51 -14.16
C ALA A 250 -2.98 -46.42 -13.84
N GLU A 251 -4.03 -46.75 -13.10
CA GLU A 251 -5.07 -45.85 -12.61
C GLU A 251 -4.85 -45.51 -11.15
N TYR A 252 -5.14 -44.26 -10.79
CA TYR A 252 -4.97 -43.72 -9.46
C TYR A 252 -6.16 -42.87 -9.04
N ASP A 253 -6.43 -42.82 -7.74
CA ASP A 253 -7.47 -41.98 -7.15
C ASP A 253 -7.04 -40.50 -7.00
N LEU A 254 -7.89 -39.67 -6.39
CA LEU A 254 -7.62 -38.23 -6.18
C LEU A 254 -6.32 -37.98 -5.39
N ASN A 255 -5.94 -38.90 -4.50
CA ASN A 255 -4.76 -38.80 -3.64
C ASN A 255 -3.53 -39.48 -4.28
N LYS A 256 -3.61 -39.84 -5.57
CA LYS A 256 -2.57 -40.58 -6.31
C LYS A 256 -2.27 -41.96 -5.71
N VAL A 257 -3.24 -42.59 -5.04
CA VAL A 257 -3.14 -43.98 -4.57
C VAL A 257 -3.48 -44.91 -5.72
N PHE A 258 -2.63 -45.92 -5.94
CA PHE A 258 -2.79 -46.90 -7.02
C PHE A 258 -4.10 -47.69 -6.88
N ILE A 259 -4.85 -47.79 -7.97
CA ILE A 259 -6.11 -48.56 -8.05
C ILE A 259 -5.85 -49.87 -8.80
N THR A 260 -5.39 -49.79 -10.04
CA THR A 260 -5.19 -50.95 -10.91
C THR A 260 -4.28 -50.64 -12.08
N ARG A 261 -3.76 -51.68 -12.75
CA ARG A 261 -3.00 -51.57 -13.99
C ARG A 261 -3.68 -52.40 -15.09
N ARG A 262 -3.87 -51.81 -16.26
CA ARG A 262 -4.52 -52.43 -17.43
C ARG A 262 -3.65 -52.28 -18.68
N ASP A 263 -3.90 -53.12 -19.68
CA ASP A 263 -3.24 -53.04 -20.98
C ASP A 263 -3.79 -51.87 -21.83
N CYS A 264 -2.97 -51.36 -22.76
CA CYS A 264 -3.38 -50.32 -23.70
C CYS A 264 -3.83 -50.88 -25.08
N SER A 265 -4.21 -52.17 -25.16
CA SER A 265 -4.44 -52.84 -26.45
C SER A 265 -5.74 -52.47 -27.16
N ALA A 266 -6.62 -51.73 -26.48
CA ALA A 266 -7.90 -51.21 -26.99
C ALA A 266 -8.28 -49.96 -26.18
N THR A 267 -9.29 -49.23 -26.66
CA THR A 267 -9.98 -48.21 -25.85
C THR A 267 -10.44 -48.81 -24.52
N LYS A 268 -10.25 -48.08 -23.41
CA LYS A 268 -10.69 -48.52 -22.08
C LYS A 268 -11.53 -47.44 -21.40
N THR A 269 -12.67 -47.84 -20.85
CA THR A 269 -13.43 -47.00 -19.91
C THR A 269 -12.76 -47.02 -18.54
N LEU A 270 -12.52 -45.86 -17.95
CA LEU A 270 -11.90 -45.70 -16.63
C LEU A 270 -12.85 -46.05 -15.49
N GLY A 271 -12.29 -46.43 -14.33
CA GLY A 271 -13.08 -46.64 -13.12
C GLY A 271 -13.71 -45.37 -12.56
N SER A 272 -14.78 -45.51 -11.78
CA SER A 272 -15.49 -44.39 -11.12
C SER A 272 -14.65 -43.63 -10.09
N SER A 273 -13.64 -44.30 -9.53
CA SER A 273 -12.70 -43.71 -8.55
C SER A 273 -11.44 -43.13 -9.19
N THR A 274 -11.23 -43.35 -10.48
CA THR A 274 -10.02 -42.91 -11.18
C THR A 274 -10.03 -41.39 -11.36
N ARG A 275 -8.91 -40.73 -11.05
CA ARG A 275 -8.67 -39.29 -11.26
C ARG A 275 -7.38 -39.03 -12.02
N TYR A 276 -6.44 -39.97 -11.97
CA TYR A 276 -5.20 -39.90 -12.74
C TYR A 276 -4.89 -41.24 -13.40
N ILE A 277 -4.19 -41.18 -14.53
CA ILE A 277 -3.52 -42.33 -15.14
C ILE A 277 -2.04 -42.07 -15.35
N ARG A 278 -1.26 -43.14 -15.44
CA ARG A 278 0.11 -43.10 -15.95
C ARG A 278 0.28 -44.18 -16.99
N VAL A 279 0.74 -43.82 -18.18
CA VAL A 279 0.99 -44.74 -19.28
C VAL A 279 2.46 -45.18 -19.29
N MET A 280 2.73 -46.42 -19.67
CA MET A 280 4.08 -46.96 -19.72
C MET A 280 4.31 -47.84 -20.95
N GLY A 281 5.51 -47.74 -21.52
CA GLY A 281 5.92 -48.49 -22.71
C GLY A 281 7.44 -48.56 -22.82
N GLN A 282 7.93 -49.34 -23.78
CA GLN A 282 9.37 -49.45 -24.02
C GLN A 282 9.88 -48.24 -24.82
N LYS A 283 11.06 -47.73 -24.46
CA LYS A 283 11.65 -46.52 -25.06
C LYS A 283 11.83 -46.60 -26.58
N ILE A 284 12.17 -47.79 -27.09
CA ILE A 284 12.31 -48.05 -28.53
C ILE A 284 11.02 -47.74 -29.31
N TYR A 285 9.87 -47.82 -28.66
CA TYR A 285 8.55 -47.70 -29.28
C TYR A 285 7.85 -46.38 -28.98
N ILE A 286 8.15 -45.72 -27.86
CA ILE A 286 7.56 -44.43 -27.51
C ILE A 286 8.34 -43.29 -28.19
N LYS A 287 7.87 -42.86 -29.37
CA LYS A 287 8.44 -41.72 -30.10
C LYS A 287 7.67 -40.44 -29.81
N ALA A 288 8.36 -39.35 -29.49
CA ALA A 288 7.76 -38.03 -29.24
C ALA A 288 6.82 -37.55 -30.37
N ALA A 289 7.12 -37.93 -31.63
CA ALA A 289 6.35 -37.53 -32.80
C ALA A 289 5.08 -38.38 -33.06
N THR A 290 4.81 -39.42 -32.26
CA THR A 290 3.65 -40.31 -32.49
C THR A 290 2.93 -40.74 -31.20
N ALA A 291 3.60 -40.72 -30.05
CA ALA A 291 3.01 -41.17 -28.80
C ALA A 291 1.91 -40.21 -28.34
N GLN A 292 0.69 -40.74 -28.17
CA GLN A 292 -0.44 -39.96 -27.71
C GLN A 292 -1.44 -40.79 -26.91
N VAL A 293 -2.14 -40.08 -26.04
CA VAL A 293 -3.29 -40.58 -25.28
C VAL A 293 -4.40 -39.56 -25.48
N ASN A 294 -5.58 -39.99 -25.91
CA ASN A 294 -6.72 -39.09 -26.07
C ASN A 294 -7.87 -39.52 -25.15
N ALA A 295 -8.65 -38.55 -24.69
CA ALA A 295 -9.94 -38.83 -24.09
C ALA A 295 -10.96 -39.14 -25.19
N GLY A 296 -11.79 -40.15 -24.98
CA GLY A 296 -12.79 -40.64 -25.92
C GLY A 296 -12.49 -42.02 -26.48
N ASN A 297 -13.36 -42.48 -27.37
CA ASN A 297 -13.37 -43.85 -27.87
C ASN A 297 -12.50 -44.09 -29.11
N ALA A 298 -11.82 -43.05 -29.61
CA ALA A 298 -10.99 -43.09 -30.81
C ALA A 298 -9.65 -42.39 -30.59
N ILE A 299 -8.62 -42.81 -31.34
CA ILE A 299 -7.35 -42.09 -31.46
C ILE A 299 -7.56 -40.92 -32.40
N LEU A 300 -7.16 -39.72 -31.98
CA LEU A 300 -7.26 -38.51 -32.79
C LEU A 300 -6.02 -38.34 -33.70
N PRO A 301 -6.07 -37.47 -34.72
CA PRO A 301 -4.88 -37.09 -35.46
C PRO A 301 -3.78 -36.62 -34.51
N PHE A 302 -2.55 -37.07 -34.75
CA PHE A 302 -1.44 -36.75 -33.85
C PHE A 302 -1.23 -35.23 -33.75
N GLU A 303 -1.20 -34.74 -32.52
CA GLU A 303 -0.64 -33.44 -32.16
C GLU A 303 0.28 -33.60 -30.93
N PRO A 304 1.34 -32.79 -30.81
CA PRO A 304 2.15 -32.78 -29.61
C PRO A 304 1.34 -32.29 -28.40
N TYR A 305 1.77 -32.65 -27.20
CA TYR A 305 1.19 -32.05 -25.99
C TYR A 305 1.52 -30.55 -25.93
N TYR A 306 0.53 -29.71 -25.68
CA TYR A 306 0.73 -28.29 -25.40
C TYR A 306 -0.33 -27.73 -24.45
N VAL A 307 0.05 -26.66 -23.75
CA VAL A 307 -0.86 -25.77 -23.01
C VAL A 307 -0.53 -24.36 -23.49
N THR A 308 -1.44 -23.75 -24.24
CA THR A 308 -1.27 -22.38 -24.77
C THR A 308 -2.45 -21.52 -24.35
N VAL A 309 -2.28 -20.20 -24.36
CA VAL A 309 -3.40 -19.27 -24.12
C VAL A 309 -4.19 -19.12 -25.42
N ASP A 310 -5.51 -19.10 -25.34
CA ASP A 310 -6.38 -18.82 -26.49
C ASP A 310 -6.14 -17.38 -26.98
N GLU A 311 -5.68 -17.23 -28.22
CA GLU A 311 -5.38 -15.94 -28.84
C GLU A 311 -6.61 -15.01 -28.89
N GLY A 312 -7.82 -15.56 -28.97
CA GLY A 312 -9.07 -14.80 -28.92
C GLY A 312 -9.32 -14.14 -27.55
N PHE A 313 -8.83 -14.77 -26.47
CA PHE A 313 -8.92 -14.24 -25.12
C PHE A 313 -7.85 -13.16 -24.85
N VAL A 314 -6.65 -13.32 -25.41
CA VAL A 314 -5.58 -12.31 -25.35
C VAL A 314 -6.00 -11.00 -26.02
N GLY A 315 -6.74 -11.08 -27.13
CA GLY A 315 -7.26 -9.90 -27.84
C GLY A 315 -8.33 -9.10 -27.09
N GLN A 316 -9.04 -9.71 -26.14
CA GLN A 316 -10.08 -9.03 -25.35
C GLN A 316 -9.53 -8.31 -24.11
N ILE A 317 -8.40 -8.78 -23.57
CA ILE A 317 -7.78 -8.18 -22.36
C ILE A 317 -6.86 -7.02 -22.73
N ILE A 318 -6.30 -7.01 -23.94
CA ILE A 318 -5.22 -6.09 -24.31
C ILE A 318 -5.60 -5.35 -25.58
N GLY A 319 -6.11 -4.13 -25.41
CA GLY A 319 -6.54 -3.22 -26.48
C GLY A 319 -5.45 -2.73 -27.44
N THR A 320 -4.32 -3.43 -27.58
CA THR A 320 -3.26 -3.14 -28.58
C THR A 320 -2.48 -4.41 -28.91
N LYS A 321 -2.43 -4.80 -30.19
CA LYS A 321 -1.71 -5.99 -30.73
C LYS A 321 -0.17 -5.96 -30.61
N ASN A 322 0.44 -5.04 -29.87
CA ASN A 322 1.90 -4.83 -29.85
C ASN A 322 2.51 -4.92 -28.45
N LEU A 323 2.43 -6.08 -27.82
CA LEU A 323 3.31 -6.39 -26.69
C LEU A 323 4.67 -6.85 -27.21
N LYS A 324 5.74 -6.14 -26.83
CA LYS A 324 7.12 -6.57 -27.09
C LYS A 324 7.43 -7.83 -26.28
N ASP A 325 8.31 -8.68 -26.80
CA ASP A 325 8.73 -9.91 -26.13
C ASP A 325 9.22 -9.62 -24.68
N LYS A 326 8.86 -10.48 -23.71
CA LYS A 326 9.13 -10.33 -22.25
C LYS A 326 8.44 -9.17 -21.51
N THR A 327 7.39 -8.56 -22.07
CA THR A 327 6.67 -7.48 -21.37
C THR A 327 5.72 -7.95 -20.27
N ILE A 328 5.35 -9.23 -20.21
CA ILE A 328 4.60 -9.81 -19.08
C ILE A 328 5.62 -10.48 -18.14
N THR A 329 5.90 -9.83 -17.01
CA THR A 329 6.78 -10.31 -15.94
C THR A 329 5.95 -10.91 -14.80
N GLU A 330 6.56 -11.68 -13.88
CA GLU A 330 5.90 -12.17 -12.66
C GLU A 330 5.22 -11.03 -11.87
N GLU A 331 5.82 -9.83 -11.90
CA GLU A 331 5.29 -8.59 -11.33
C GLU A 331 3.93 -8.17 -11.94
N LYS A 332 3.72 -8.38 -13.25
CA LYS A 332 2.43 -8.04 -13.92
C LYS A 332 1.35 -9.10 -13.74
N ILE A 333 1.72 -10.33 -13.39
CA ILE A 333 0.78 -11.39 -13.02
C ILE A 333 0.34 -11.23 -11.55
N GLY A 334 1.20 -10.69 -10.69
CA GLY A 334 0.95 -10.46 -9.27
C GLY A 334 -0.24 -9.52 -8.98
N ASP A 335 -0.51 -8.54 -9.85
CA ASP A 335 -1.54 -7.52 -9.59
C ASP A 335 -2.98 -7.96 -9.93
N ASN A 336 -3.18 -9.05 -10.67
CA ASN A 336 -4.52 -9.57 -11.04
C ASN A 336 -4.73 -11.06 -10.71
N ALA A 337 -3.76 -11.72 -10.09
CA ALA A 337 -3.97 -13.04 -9.51
C ALA A 337 -4.68 -12.90 -8.16
N VAL A 338 -5.70 -13.74 -7.93
CA VAL A 338 -6.48 -13.81 -6.68
C VAL A 338 -5.53 -13.86 -5.49
N SER A 339 -5.40 -12.74 -4.79
CA SER A 339 -4.60 -12.68 -3.57
C SER A 339 -5.26 -13.55 -2.50
N PRO A 340 -4.49 -14.30 -1.68
CA PRO A 340 -5.04 -14.97 -0.51
C PRO A 340 -5.73 -13.93 0.36
N LYS A 341 -6.94 -14.24 0.85
CA LYS A 341 -7.64 -13.37 1.79
C LYS A 341 -6.78 -13.21 3.04
N VAL A 342 -6.46 -11.96 3.37
CA VAL A 342 -6.07 -11.53 4.71
C VAL A 342 -7.17 -11.98 5.67
N ASP A 343 -6.80 -12.80 6.65
CA ASP A 343 -7.70 -13.30 7.67
C ASP A 343 -8.23 -12.13 8.52
N VAL A 344 -9.44 -11.67 8.21
CA VAL A 344 -10.15 -10.59 8.94
C VAL A 344 -10.65 -11.05 10.32
N SER A 345 -10.28 -12.24 10.78
CA SER A 345 -10.50 -12.65 12.17
C SER A 345 -9.45 -12.12 13.15
N GLN A 346 -8.36 -11.50 12.68
CA GLN A 346 -7.51 -10.69 13.56
C GLN A 346 -8.04 -9.27 13.63
N SER A 347 -8.50 -8.89 14.83
CA SER A 347 -8.64 -7.51 15.26
C SER A 347 -7.50 -6.66 14.68
N ALA A 348 -7.85 -5.62 13.92
CA ALA A 348 -6.96 -4.61 13.33
C ALA A 348 -5.49 -4.71 13.73
N LEU A 349 -4.67 -5.00 12.72
CA LEU A 349 -3.26 -5.33 12.81
C LEU A 349 -2.53 -4.20 13.55
N ARG A 350 -1.91 -4.58 14.68
CA ARG A 350 -1.19 -3.68 15.59
C ARG A 350 0.29 -3.96 15.44
N TYR A 351 1.09 -2.92 15.26
CA TYR A 351 2.53 -3.10 15.41
C TYR A 351 2.81 -3.47 16.87
N LYS A 352 3.17 -4.73 17.10
CA LYS A 352 3.58 -5.23 18.40
C LYS A 352 5.09 -5.38 18.42
N ALA A 353 5.79 -4.31 18.74
CA ALA A 353 7.06 -4.49 19.42
C ALA A 353 6.73 -4.89 20.87
N ASP A 354 6.45 -6.19 21.09
CA ASP A 354 6.36 -6.74 22.44
C ASP A 354 7.77 -6.64 23.06
N LYS A 355 8.01 -5.62 23.90
CA LYS A 355 9.24 -5.63 24.69
C LYS A 355 9.09 -6.64 25.81
N LEU A 356 10.04 -7.57 25.83
CA LEU A 356 10.13 -8.63 26.83
C LEU A 356 11.02 -8.16 27.99
N ILE A 357 10.44 -7.92 29.15
CA ILE A 357 11.21 -7.74 30.38
C ILE A 357 11.26 -9.09 31.10
N ARG A 358 12.47 -9.47 31.51
CA ARG A 358 12.71 -10.63 32.39
C ARG A 358 13.27 -10.11 33.71
N PRO A 359 12.42 -9.68 34.66
CA PRO A 359 12.92 -9.22 35.94
C PRO A 359 13.67 -10.34 36.64
N SER A 360 14.79 -10.01 37.27
CA SER A 360 15.40 -10.91 38.26
C SER A 360 14.52 -10.92 39.51
N PHE A 361 14.35 -12.10 40.10
CA PHE A 361 13.55 -12.27 41.32
C PHE A 361 14.41 -12.74 42.47
N GLU A 362 14.05 -12.29 43.68
CA GLU A 362 14.59 -12.75 44.94
C GLU A 362 13.46 -13.14 45.90
N ILE A 363 13.80 -13.89 46.94
CA ILE A 363 12.85 -14.25 48.00
C ILE A 363 12.56 -13.01 48.84
N GLY A 364 11.28 -12.83 49.15
CA GLY A 364 10.82 -11.79 50.05
C GLY A 364 9.58 -11.09 49.53
N ALA A 365 9.00 -10.27 50.41
CA ALA A 365 7.81 -9.50 50.15
C ALA A 365 8.13 -8.01 49.91
N LEU A 366 7.11 -7.27 49.50
CA LEU A 366 7.08 -5.81 49.51
C LEU A 366 6.01 -5.36 50.51
N SER A 367 6.34 -4.42 51.37
CA SER A 367 5.41 -3.86 52.33
C SER A 367 4.30 -3.10 51.62
N THR A 368 3.04 -3.45 51.87
CA THR A 368 1.88 -2.78 51.27
C THR A 368 1.64 -1.37 51.77
N SER A 369 2.29 -0.96 52.88
CA SER A 369 2.13 0.39 53.43
C SER A 369 3.11 1.41 52.86
N ASN A 370 4.28 0.97 52.39
CA ASN A 370 5.37 1.88 51.99
C ASN A 370 6.30 1.33 50.90
N GLY A 371 6.00 0.16 50.31
CA GLY A 371 6.77 -0.44 49.22
C GLY A 371 8.18 -0.94 49.58
N THR A 372 8.58 -0.91 50.85
CA THR A 372 9.93 -1.36 51.23
C THR A 372 10.07 -2.88 51.16
N ASN A 373 11.26 -3.36 50.82
CA ASN A 373 11.60 -4.77 50.84
C ASN A 373 11.40 -5.37 52.26
N LEU A 374 10.77 -6.53 52.34
CA LEU A 374 10.61 -7.33 53.56
C LEU A 374 11.23 -8.71 53.34
N ASP A 375 12.33 -9.00 54.03
CA ASP A 375 13.16 -10.20 53.76
C ASP A 375 12.68 -11.48 54.46
N THR A 376 11.57 -11.41 55.21
CA THR A 376 11.13 -12.49 56.12
C THR A 376 9.98 -13.35 55.60
N ASP A 377 9.37 -13.01 54.46
CA ASP A 377 8.25 -13.77 53.89
C ASP A 377 8.72 -14.76 52.81
N VAL A 378 8.89 -16.02 53.22
CA VAL A 378 9.33 -17.14 52.37
C VAL A 378 8.24 -17.68 51.43
N GLY A 379 7.04 -17.08 51.42
CA GLY A 379 5.92 -17.44 50.54
C GLY A 379 5.80 -16.56 49.29
N CYS A 380 6.68 -15.57 49.12
CA CYS A 380 6.67 -14.64 47.99
C CYS A 380 8.04 -14.49 47.32
N ILE A 381 8.00 -14.08 46.05
CA ILE A 381 9.17 -13.60 45.33
C ILE A 381 8.88 -12.20 44.79
N ARG A 382 9.89 -11.33 44.79
CA ARG A 382 9.77 -9.95 44.30
C ARG A 382 10.83 -9.65 43.27
N SER A 383 10.56 -8.71 42.38
CA SER A 383 11.57 -8.22 41.45
C SER A 383 12.67 -7.46 42.21
N VAL A 384 13.93 -7.75 41.86
CA VAL A 384 15.11 -7.09 42.43
C VAL A 384 15.12 -5.63 41.97
N ASP A 385 15.13 -5.44 40.64
CA ASP A 385 15.20 -4.14 40.00
C ASP A 385 13.82 -3.51 39.77
N TYR A 386 13.83 -2.19 39.61
CA TYR A 386 12.71 -1.46 39.06
C TYR A 386 12.67 -1.63 37.54
N PHE A 387 11.46 -1.63 36.99
CA PHE A 387 11.25 -1.45 35.55
C PHE A 387 10.29 -0.28 35.31
N SER A 388 10.36 0.30 34.12
CA SER A 388 9.48 1.38 33.66
C SER A 388 8.85 0.99 32.33
N ILE A 389 7.72 1.61 32.01
CA ILE A 389 7.08 1.48 30.69
C ILE A 389 6.97 2.85 30.02
N SER A 390 7.05 2.86 28.70
CA SER A 390 7.13 4.06 27.86
C SER A 390 5.76 4.62 27.47
N SER A 391 4.69 3.84 27.57
CA SER A 391 3.31 4.23 27.22
C SER A 391 2.30 3.79 28.29
N LYS A 392 1.07 4.30 28.22
CA LYS A 392 -0.03 3.95 29.14
C LYS A 392 -0.70 2.67 28.62
N GLU A 393 -0.16 1.51 28.97
CA GLU A 393 -0.53 0.26 28.30
C GLU A 393 -0.93 -0.91 29.22
N ILE A 394 -1.63 -1.87 28.61
CA ILE A 394 -1.96 -3.17 29.20
C ILE A 394 -0.70 -4.03 29.14
N VAL A 395 -0.15 -4.32 30.31
CA VAL A 395 1.01 -5.18 30.51
C VAL A 395 0.52 -6.60 30.75
N ASN A 396 0.89 -7.50 29.82
CA ASN A 396 0.64 -8.91 29.96
C ASN A 396 1.78 -9.52 30.79
N VAL A 397 1.47 -9.87 32.02
CA VAL A 397 2.37 -10.68 32.84
C VAL A 397 2.13 -12.14 32.47
N TYR A 398 3.11 -12.76 31.84
CA TYR A 398 3.08 -14.19 31.55
C TYR A 398 3.82 -14.94 32.66
N LEU A 399 3.07 -15.83 33.28
CA LEU A 399 3.58 -16.85 34.17
C LEU A 399 2.93 -18.16 33.72
N ARG A 400 3.72 -19.19 33.42
CA ARG A 400 3.18 -20.45 32.86
C ARG A 400 2.22 -21.16 33.82
N ASP A 401 2.37 -20.97 35.12
CA ASP A 401 1.52 -21.55 36.16
C ASP A 401 0.58 -20.50 36.80
N LYS A 402 -0.37 -19.95 36.01
CA LYS A 402 -1.35 -18.95 36.51
C LYS A 402 -2.39 -19.54 37.47
N GLU A 403 -2.51 -20.87 37.53
CA GLU A 403 -3.46 -21.54 38.41
C GLU A 403 -2.96 -21.53 39.87
N ASN A 404 -1.65 -21.67 40.08
CA ASN A 404 -1.04 -21.74 41.40
C ASN A 404 -0.34 -20.44 41.83
N TYR A 405 -0.26 -19.40 41.01
CA TYR A 405 0.46 -18.17 41.35
C TYR A 405 -0.25 -16.90 40.88
N HIS A 406 -0.31 -15.92 41.76
CA HIS A 406 -0.90 -14.60 41.53
C HIS A 406 0.17 -13.51 41.66
N TRP A 407 -0.08 -12.33 41.07
CA TRP A 407 0.87 -11.22 41.09
C TRP A 407 0.24 -9.87 41.45
N ALA A 408 1.08 -8.95 41.93
CA ALA A 408 0.77 -7.55 42.19
C ALA A 408 1.94 -6.67 41.71
N TYR A 409 1.64 -5.41 41.36
CA TYR A 409 2.61 -4.35 41.11
C TYR A 409 2.65 -3.36 42.26
N PHE A 410 3.82 -2.75 42.42
CA PHE A 410 4.07 -1.62 43.31
C PHE A 410 4.59 -0.48 42.45
N GLN A 411 3.95 0.68 42.52
CA GLN A 411 4.26 1.87 41.73
C GLN A 411 5.05 2.88 42.57
N TYR A 412 6.06 3.46 41.95
CA TYR A 412 6.97 4.43 42.52
C TYR A 412 7.13 5.62 41.55
N SER A 413 7.40 6.81 42.07
CA SER A 413 7.86 7.95 41.26
C SER A 413 9.26 7.69 40.68
N LEU A 414 9.68 8.51 39.72
CA LEU A 414 10.97 8.34 39.04
C LEU A 414 12.19 8.45 39.98
N ASP A 415 12.05 9.18 41.08
CA ASP A 415 13.04 9.29 42.16
C ASP A 415 13.06 8.08 43.11
N GLY A 416 12.11 7.15 42.99
CA GLY A 416 12.02 5.94 43.79
C GLY A 416 11.06 6.00 44.98
N THR A 417 10.30 7.09 45.17
CA THR A 417 9.32 7.19 46.27
C THR A 417 8.08 6.33 45.99
N TYR A 418 7.64 5.53 46.98
CA TYR A 418 6.45 4.68 46.85
C TYR A 418 5.16 5.49 46.73
N ILE A 419 4.28 5.06 45.82
CA ILE A 419 2.99 5.72 45.54
C ILE A 419 1.82 4.81 45.95
N LYS A 420 1.73 3.62 45.35
CA LYS A 420 0.61 2.68 45.56
C LYS A 420 0.96 1.26 45.11
N ASN A 421 0.10 0.30 45.45
CA ASN A 421 0.09 -1.04 44.87
C ASN A 421 -1.33 -1.47 44.49
N ASN A 422 -1.45 -2.48 43.63
CA ASN A 422 -2.74 -3.13 43.38
C ASN A 422 -2.96 -4.35 44.27
N ALA A 423 -4.19 -4.87 44.24
CA ALA A 423 -4.51 -6.18 44.79
C ALA A 423 -3.93 -7.31 43.90
N TYR A 424 -3.64 -8.46 44.51
CA TYR A 424 -3.22 -9.64 43.76
C TYR A 424 -4.25 -10.04 42.70
N THR A 425 -3.76 -10.36 41.51
CA THR A 425 -4.61 -10.71 40.36
C THR A 425 -3.95 -11.78 39.49
N ARG A 426 -4.77 -12.43 38.65
CA ARG A 426 -4.36 -13.31 37.54
C ARG A 426 -4.56 -12.66 36.17
N ASN A 427 -5.16 -11.47 36.16
CA ASN A 427 -5.48 -10.73 34.95
C ASN A 427 -4.29 -9.85 34.56
N ASP A 428 -4.37 -9.32 33.34
CA ASP A 428 -3.41 -8.37 32.82
C ASP A 428 -3.38 -7.10 33.69
N LEU A 429 -2.22 -6.45 33.74
CA LEU A 429 -2.00 -5.26 34.55
C LEU A 429 -2.12 -4.01 33.70
N HIS A 430 -2.75 -2.97 34.24
CA HIS A 430 -2.73 -1.65 33.62
C HIS A 430 -1.72 -0.78 34.35
N LEU A 431 -0.64 -0.41 33.66
CA LEU A 431 0.43 0.42 34.20
C LEU A 431 0.49 1.74 33.42
N GLU A 432 1.00 2.79 34.06
CA GLU A 432 1.14 4.12 33.47
C GLU A 432 2.62 4.47 33.21
N SER A 433 2.89 5.18 32.12
CA SER A 433 4.22 5.74 31.86
C SER A 433 4.59 6.86 32.85
N GLY A 434 5.89 7.16 32.97
CA GLY A 434 6.39 8.18 33.91
C GLY A 434 6.58 7.69 35.35
N TYR A 435 6.50 6.38 35.58
CA TYR A 435 6.68 5.75 36.89
C TYR A 435 7.62 4.55 36.83
N LYS A 436 8.14 4.15 37.99
CA LYS A 436 8.90 2.91 38.20
C LYS A 436 8.00 1.88 38.88
N TYR A 437 8.20 0.61 38.56
CA TYR A 437 7.41 -0.50 39.08
C TYR A 437 8.28 -1.63 39.61
N LYS A 438 7.76 -2.31 40.64
CA LYS A 438 8.21 -3.65 41.06
C LYS A 438 7.06 -4.64 41.01
N ILE A 439 7.36 -5.91 40.79
CA ILE A 439 6.36 -6.99 40.78
C ILE A 439 6.59 -7.90 41.99
N LEU A 440 5.49 -8.31 42.62
CA LEU A 440 5.44 -9.29 43.69
C LEU A 440 4.59 -10.47 43.24
N VAL A 441 5.11 -11.69 43.40
CA VAL A 441 4.43 -12.93 43.05
C VAL A 441 4.29 -13.82 44.27
N ARG A 442 3.12 -14.43 44.42
CA ARG A 442 2.76 -15.30 45.55
C ARG A 442 2.00 -16.53 45.07
N LYS A 443 2.22 -17.67 45.74
CA LYS A 443 1.49 -18.92 45.50
C LYS A 443 0.03 -18.85 46.02
N TYR A 444 -0.92 -19.38 45.26
CA TYR A 444 -2.35 -19.42 45.56
C TYR A 444 -2.91 -20.86 45.50
N PRO A 445 -3.88 -21.26 46.34
CA PRO A 445 -4.45 -20.51 47.48
C PRO A 445 -3.39 -20.17 48.52
N THR A 446 -3.60 -19.09 49.27
CA THR A 446 -2.62 -18.48 50.18
C THR A 446 -2.12 -19.49 51.21
N ASP A 447 -1.01 -20.15 50.90
CA ASP A 447 -0.37 -21.11 51.78
C ASP A 447 0.89 -20.50 52.36
N TYR A 448 0.78 -20.01 53.59
CA TYR A 448 1.90 -19.44 54.35
C TYR A 448 2.92 -20.51 54.81
N THR A 449 2.68 -21.79 54.52
CA THR A 449 3.55 -22.91 54.93
C THR A 449 4.41 -23.46 53.79
N THR A 450 4.05 -23.20 52.53
CA THR A 450 4.88 -23.62 51.39
C THR A 450 6.03 -22.64 51.18
N ASN A 451 7.26 -23.10 51.46
CA ASN A 451 8.47 -22.36 51.15
C ASN A 451 8.72 -22.35 49.62
N VAL A 452 8.59 -21.21 48.95
CA VAL A 452 8.86 -21.09 47.49
C VAL A 452 10.35 -21.01 47.14
N THR A 453 11.23 -21.05 48.13
CA THR A 453 12.70 -20.99 47.96
C THR A 453 13.23 -22.03 46.98
N SER A 454 12.74 -23.26 47.03
CA SER A 454 13.17 -24.34 46.12
C SER A 454 12.64 -24.18 44.69
N GLN A 455 11.68 -23.30 44.47
CA GLN A 455 10.99 -23.09 43.18
C GLN A 455 11.33 -21.72 42.55
N LEU A 456 12.02 -20.82 43.25
CA LEU A 456 12.37 -19.48 42.79
C LEU A 456 12.97 -19.48 41.38
N ALA A 457 13.99 -20.31 41.12
CA ALA A 457 14.64 -20.37 39.82
C ALA A 457 13.68 -20.83 38.71
N SER A 458 12.77 -21.76 39.02
CA SER A 458 11.77 -22.26 38.08
C SER A 458 10.69 -21.20 37.78
N ILE A 459 10.20 -20.51 38.81
CA ILE A 459 9.19 -19.45 38.66
C ILE A 459 9.80 -18.26 37.90
N ALA A 460 11.00 -17.82 38.27
CA ALA A 460 11.71 -16.74 37.60
C ALA A 460 11.98 -17.05 36.11
N ALA A 461 12.33 -18.30 35.78
CA ALA A 461 12.53 -18.73 34.39
C ALA A 461 11.24 -18.75 33.56
N GLN A 462 10.08 -18.94 34.21
CA GLN A 462 8.76 -18.96 33.57
C GLN A 462 8.12 -17.58 33.45
N MET A 463 8.68 -16.56 34.15
CA MET A 463 8.15 -15.22 34.12
C MET A 463 8.73 -14.38 32.99
N CYS A 464 7.81 -13.76 32.26
CA CYS A 464 8.15 -12.62 31.46
C CYS A 464 7.02 -11.60 31.50
N ILE A 465 7.40 -10.35 31.31
CA ILE A 465 6.47 -9.24 31.20
C ILE A 465 6.54 -8.78 29.75
N THR A 466 5.42 -8.82 29.05
CA THR A 466 5.29 -8.22 27.73
C THR A 466 4.39 -6.99 27.81
N TYR A 467 4.80 -5.94 27.13
CA TYR A 467 4.02 -4.72 26.97
C TYR A 467 4.25 -4.22 25.55
N ASN A 468 3.22 -3.68 24.91
CA ASN A 468 3.42 -3.06 23.60
C ASN A 468 3.92 -1.64 23.89
N GLU A 469 5.05 -1.26 23.31
CA GLU A 469 5.53 0.11 23.54
C GLU A 469 4.69 1.13 22.75
N LYS A 470 4.13 0.72 21.59
CA LYS A 470 3.51 1.63 20.61
C LYS A 470 2.44 0.91 19.77
N SER A 471 1.26 0.66 20.33
CA SER A 471 0.14 0.06 19.58
C SER A 471 -0.58 1.10 18.70
N TYR A 472 -0.21 1.20 17.41
CA TYR A 472 -0.99 1.96 16.44
C TYR A 472 -2.06 1.12 15.76
N TYR A 473 -3.21 1.73 15.48
CA TYR A 473 -4.18 1.22 14.52
C TYR A 473 -3.76 1.65 13.11
N PHE A 474 -3.37 0.68 12.28
CA PHE A 474 -3.23 0.91 10.85
C PHE A 474 -4.54 0.56 10.16
N SER A 475 -5.03 1.48 9.32
CA SER A 475 -6.19 1.19 8.47
C SER A 475 -5.89 -0.02 7.57
N PRO A 476 -6.85 -0.96 7.40
CA PRO A 476 -6.67 -2.12 6.54
C PRO A 476 -6.51 -1.72 5.07
N GLU A 477 -6.93 -0.51 4.68
CA GLU A 477 -6.82 0.01 3.32
C GLU A 477 -5.39 -0.15 2.75
N PRO A 478 -5.24 -0.67 1.52
CA PRO A 478 -3.93 -0.86 0.94
C PRO A 478 -3.25 0.48 0.65
N ILE A 479 -1.96 0.57 1.00
CA ILE A 479 -1.11 1.70 0.60
C ILE A 479 -0.39 1.25 -0.68
N SER A 480 -1.11 1.30 -1.79
CA SER A 480 -0.64 0.79 -3.09
C SER A 480 -0.62 1.88 -4.15
N GLY A 481 0.39 1.85 -5.02
CA GLY A 481 0.56 2.80 -6.12
C GLY A 481 1.65 3.82 -5.83
N TRP A 482 1.56 4.96 -6.50
CA TRP A 482 2.51 6.05 -6.36
C TRP A 482 1.78 7.38 -6.43
N PHE A 483 2.11 8.29 -5.51
CA PHE A 483 1.57 9.64 -5.53
C PHE A 483 2.31 10.49 -6.56
N GLU A 484 1.57 10.96 -7.57
CA GLU A 484 2.09 11.87 -8.59
C GLU A 484 1.82 13.33 -8.19
N ALA A 485 2.85 14.16 -8.20
CA ALA A 485 2.70 15.56 -7.83
C ALA A 485 1.91 16.30 -8.92
N PRO A 486 0.93 17.15 -8.55
CA PRO A 486 0.22 17.95 -9.53
C PRO A 486 1.17 18.88 -10.29
N VAL A 487 0.86 19.13 -11.57
CA VAL A 487 1.58 20.11 -12.38
C VAL A 487 1.15 21.51 -11.95
N VAL A 488 2.12 22.31 -11.51
CA VAL A 488 1.91 23.70 -11.11
C VAL A 488 2.88 24.61 -11.86
N SER A 489 2.43 25.83 -12.17
CA SER A 489 3.24 26.83 -12.88
C SER A 489 4.31 27.49 -11.99
N SER A 490 4.17 27.38 -10.67
CA SER A 490 5.16 27.84 -9.70
C SER A 490 4.99 27.09 -8.37
N PHE A 491 6.10 26.82 -7.69
CA PHE A 491 6.13 26.53 -6.25
C PHE A 491 6.66 27.79 -5.58
N GLY A 492 5.90 28.40 -4.67
CA GLY A 492 6.29 29.67 -4.03
C GLY A 492 7.73 29.62 -3.50
N SER A 493 8.50 30.69 -3.73
CA SER A 493 9.91 30.81 -3.34
C SER A 493 10.14 31.95 -2.34
N GLY A 494 9.15 32.21 -1.49
CA GLY A 494 9.24 33.20 -0.42
C GLY A 494 10.46 32.94 0.47
N ASN A 495 11.23 34.00 0.73
CA ASN A 495 12.42 33.91 1.58
C ASN A 495 12.14 34.30 3.03
N THR A 496 10.86 34.45 3.40
CA THR A 496 10.45 34.82 4.75
C THR A 496 9.76 33.67 5.44
N ILE A 497 9.98 33.54 6.76
CA ILE A 497 9.26 32.56 7.59
C ILE A 497 7.74 32.71 7.48
N ASP A 498 7.23 33.93 7.24
CA ASP A 498 5.81 34.20 7.07
C ASP A 498 5.23 33.49 5.84
N ALA A 499 6.00 33.34 4.76
CA ALA A 499 5.53 32.63 3.58
C ALA A 499 5.18 31.16 3.88
N ILE A 500 5.95 30.53 4.78
CA ILE A 500 5.69 29.16 5.23
C ILE A 500 4.59 29.15 6.29
N TYR A 501 4.69 29.98 7.33
CA TYR A 501 3.70 29.98 8.39
C TYR A 501 2.30 30.34 7.91
N ASN A 502 2.14 31.23 6.93
CA ASN A 502 0.83 31.53 6.35
C ASN A 502 0.15 30.29 5.73
N ILE A 503 0.90 29.32 5.21
CA ILE A 503 0.32 28.06 4.70
C ILE A 503 -0.27 27.27 5.86
N TYR A 504 0.51 27.06 6.92
CA TYR A 504 0.08 26.29 8.09
C TYR A 504 -1.03 26.99 8.89
N ASP A 505 -0.92 28.31 9.07
CA ASP A 505 -1.92 29.14 9.75
C ASP A 505 -3.24 29.18 8.98
N GLY A 506 -3.18 29.24 7.64
CA GLY A 506 -4.35 29.12 6.78
C GLY A 506 -5.06 27.77 6.99
N LEU A 507 -4.31 26.67 6.96
CA LEU A 507 -4.87 25.34 7.22
C LEU A 507 -5.46 25.22 8.63
N ALA A 508 -4.76 25.73 9.65
CA ALA A 508 -5.22 25.70 11.02
C ALA A 508 -6.50 26.54 11.23
N ALA A 509 -6.63 27.65 10.52
CA ALA A 509 -7.83 28.49 10.53
C ALA A 509 -9.01 27.81 9.81
N GLU A 510 -8.75 27.09 8.71
CA GLU A 510 -9.78 26.35 7.95
C GLU A 510 -10.23 25.07 8.66
N HIS A 511 -9.34 24.44 9.45
CA HIS A 511 -9.59 23.16 10.13
C HIS A 511 -9.23 23.19 11.63
N PRO A 512 -9.86 24.07 12.43
CA PRO A 512 -9.46 24.31 13.83
C PRO A 512 -9.70 23.11 14.77
N ASP A 513 -10.60 22.19 14.42
CA ASP A 513 -10.86 20.97 15.19
C ASP A 513 -9.77 19.90 14.98
N ASP A 514 -9.16 19.91 13.79
CA ASP A 514 -8.21 18.89 13.34
C ASP A 514 -6.76 19.36 13.46
N ILE A 515 -6.51 20.66 13.43
CA ILE A 515 -5.17 21.24 13.43
C ILE A 515 -5.00 22.17 14.63
N SER A 516 -3.95 21.92 15.42
CA SER A 516 -3.59 22.79 16.53
C SER A 516 -2.18 23.36 16.35
N LYS A 517 -2.06 24.68 16.53
CA LYS A 517 -0.79 25.41 16.53
C LYS A 517 -0.29 25.54 17.97
N SER A 518 0.99 25.27 18.19
CA SER A 518 1.66 25.50 19.47
C SER A 518 2.89 26.39 19.25
N PHE A 519 3.02 27.42 20.09
CA PHE A 519 4.23 28.25 20.16
C PHE A 519 5.28 27.53 21.00
N LEU A 520 6.44 27.26 20.40
CA LEU A 520 7.54 26.60 21.10
C LEU A 520 8.45 27.62 21.79
N GLY A 521 8.61 28.79 21.17
CA GLY A 521 9.42 29.89 21.68
C GLY A 521 9.96 30.76 20.54
N ASN A 522 10.81 31.73 20.88
CA ASN A 522 11.53 32.55 19.91
C ASN A 522 12.97 32.08 19.79
N ASP A 523 13.58 32.28 18.61
CA ASP A 523 15.03 32.22 18.45
C ASP A 523 15.73 33.40 19.15
N SER A 524 17.07 33.45 19.09
CA SER A 524 17.84 34.51 19.76
C SER A 524 17.63 35.91 19.16
N THR A 525 16.99 36.02 17.99
CA THR A 525 16.65 37.29 17.34
C THR A 525 15.20 37.72 17.56
N GLY A 526 14.40 36.89 18.24
CA GLY A 526 12.99 37.16 18.51
C GLY A 526 12.04 36.60 17.46
N LEU A 527 12.50 35.80 16.50
CA LEU A 527 11.64 35.18 15.49
C LEU A 527 10.98 33.91 16.05
N PRO A 528 9.68 33.68 15.78
CA PRO A 528 8.94 32.61 16.42
C PRO A 528 9.16 31.23 15.78
N ILE A 529 9.14 30.20 16.62
CA ILE A 529 9.13 28.79 16.25
C ILE A 529 7.80 28.17 16.68
N TYR A 530 7.10 27.57 15.73
CA TYR A 530 5.81 26.91 15.94
C TYR A 530 5.86 25.43 15.57
N SER A 531 5.03 24.63 16.25
CA SER A 531 4.66 23.28 15.81
C SER A 531 3.17 23.21 15.48
N TYR A 532 2.82 22.42 14.49
CA TYR A 532 1.43 22.16 14.09
C TYR A 532 1.14 20.67 14.26
N GLN A 533 0.11 20.34 15.04
CA GLN A 533 -0.37 18.97 15.17
C GLN A 533 -1.62 18.79 14.32
N PHE A 534 -1.59 17.79 13.45
CA PHE A 534 -2.63 17.42 12.52
C PHE A 534 -3.23 16.08 12.97
N LYS A 535 -4.50 16.09 13.35
CA LYS A 535 -5.22 14.90 13.79
C LYS A 535 -5.70 14.09 12.58
N GLY A 536 -5.51 12.78 12.66
CA GLY A 536 -6.25 11.84 11.82
C GLY A 536 -7.69 11.65 12.35
N SER A 537 -8.51 10.92 11.61
CA SER A 537 -9.90 10.67 12.01
C SER A 537 -10.02 9.44 12.90
N GLU A 538 -10.14 9.68 14.20
CA GLU A 538 -10.32 8.61 15.18
C GLU A 538 -11.79 8.19 15.31
N VAL A 539 -12.12 6.98 14.85
CA VAL A 539 -13.43 6.37 15.12
C VAL A 539 -13.51 5.98 16.59
N LYS A 540 -14.45 6.60 17.33
CA LYS A 540 -14.69 6.30 18.75
C LYS A 540 -15.31 4.93 18.91
N GLN A 541 -14.65 4.04 19.64
CA GLN A 541 -15.18 2.74 20.02
C GLN A 541 -15.92 2.84 21.36
N ARG A 542 -17.16 2.36 21.43
CA ARG A 542 -17.94 2.30 22.67
C ARG A 542 -17.55 1.04 23.45
N SER A 543 -17.07 1.19 24.69
CA SER A 543 -16.96 0.06 25.60
C SER A 543 -18.31 -0.26 26.25
N SER A 544 -18.49 -1.51 26.68
CA SER A 544 -19.58 -1.87 27.59
C SER A 544 -19.43 -1.02 28.86
N TYR A 545 -20.50 -0.30 29.22
CA TYR A 545 -20.57 0.69 30.31
C TYR A 545 -19.87 2.04 30.04
N SER A 546 -20.56 2.93 29.31
CA SER A 546 -20.44 4.40 29.37
C SER A 546 -19.14 5.11 28.96
N SER A 547 -18.05 4.42 28.62
CA SER A 547 -16.83 5.07 28.10
C SER A 547 -16.62 4.84 26.60
N PHE A 548 -16.21 5.90 25.89
CA PHE A 548 -15.66 5.80 24.55
C PHE A 548 -14.13 5.79 24.63
N TYR A 549 -13.48 4.91 23.88
CA TYR A 549 -12.03 4.96 23.66
C TYR A 549 -11.75 5.09 22.17
N THR A 550 -10.68 5.80 21.83
CA THR A 550 -10.15 5.85 20.48
C THR A 550 -8.93 4.95 20.38
N ARG A 551 -8.64 4.46 19.17
CA ARG A 551 -7.38 3.77 18.89
C ARG A 551 -6.40 4.81 18.40
N SER A 552 -5.18 4.79 18.94
CA SER A 552 -4.11 5.69 18.50
C SER A 552 -3.73 5.40 17.05
N LEU A 553 -3.86 6.41 16.19
CA LEU A 553 -3.35 6.36 14.82
C LEU A 553 -1.82 6.49 14.82
N PRO A 554 -1.12 5.99 13.79
CA PRO A 554 0.32 6.21 13.64
C PRO A 554 0.64 7.70 13.62
N LYS A 555 1.47 8.14 14.57
CA LYS A 555 1.92 9.53 14.70
C LYS A 555 3.32 9.69 14.11
N ILE A 556 3.48 10.57 13.14
CA ILE A 556 4.76 10.92 12.53
C ILE A 556 5.14 12.33 12.97
N ILE A 557 6.35 12.50 13.50
CA ILE A 557 6.90 13.83 13.75
C ILE A 557 7.80 14.21 12.58
N ILE A 558 7.64 15.41 12.05
CA ILE A 558 8.42 15.94 10.93
C ILE A 558 9.07 17.25 11.36
N ALA A 559 10.37 17.38 11.15
CA ALA A 559 11.08 18.65 11.25
C ALA A 559 11.70 18.99 9.90
N THR A 560 11.64 20.28 9.55
CA THR A 560 12.32 20.85 8.38
C THR A 560 13.11 22.08 8.78
N ASN A 561 14.07 22.45 7.93
CA ASN A 561 14.84 23.68 8.06
C ASN A 561 15.59 23.83 9.40
N ILE A 562 16.21 22.75 9.86
CA ILE A 562 17.24 22.86 10.91
C ILE A 562 18.49 23.60 10.39
N HIS A 563 18.74 23.50 9.10
CA HIS A 563 19.62 24.40 8.36
C HIS A 563 18.79 25.42 7.59
N GLY A 564 19.04 26.71 7.80
CA GLY A 564 18.17 27.78 7.31
C GLY A 564 18.17 27.99 5.80
N ASP A 565 19.27 27.67 5.13
CA ASP A 565 19.44 27.74 3.68
C ASP A 565 18.78 26.57 2.92
N GLU A 566 18.33 25.53 3.63
CA GLU A 566 17.71 24.33 3.06
C GLU A 566 16.18 24.50 2.94
N LYS A 567 15.75 25.13 1.83
CA LYS A 567 14.33 25.54 1.64
C LYS A 567 13.48 24.50 0.92
N ALA A 568 14.08 23.63 0.12
CA ALA A 568 13.35 22.73 -0.79
C ALA A 568 12.43 21.75 -0.03
N SER A 569 12.95 21.12 1.03
CA SER A 569 12.19 20.22 1.89
C SER A 569 11.05 20.93 2.61
N THR A 570 11.31 22.13 3.13
CA THR A 570 10.33 22.97 3.83
C THR A 570 9.11 23.25 2.95
N TYR A 571 9.35 23.65 1.69
CA TYR A 571 8.27 23.86 0.73
C TYR A 571 7.57 22.57 0.31
N ALA A 572 8.30 21.47 0.14
CA ALA A 572 7.70 20.18 -0.21
C ALA A 572 6.73 19.70 0.89
N ILE A 573 7.15 19.76 2.16
CA ILE A 573 6.31 19.38 3.30
C ILE A 573 5.13 20.34 3.48
N ALA A 574 5.33 21.66 3.36
CA ALA A 574 4.24 22.63 3.46
C ALA A 574 3.15 22.39 2.39
N ASN A 575 3.57 22.13 1.14
CA ASN A 575 2.64 21.84 0.05
C ASN A 575 1.98 20.46 0.21
N LEU A 576 2.69 19.47 0.74
CA LEU A 576 2.08 18.18 1.08
C LEU A 576 0.97 18.35 2.13
N MET A 577 1.23 19.08 3.22
CA MET A 577 0.21 19.32 4.24
C MET A 577 -1.01 20.05 3.67
N LYS A 578 -0.79 21.00 2.75
CA LYS A 578 -1.87 21.64 2.00
C LYS A 578 -2.66 20.63 1.18
N LEU A 579 -2.00 19.77 0.39
CA LEU A 579 -2.68 18.75 -0.41
C LEU A 579 -3.48 17.75 0.44
N ILE A 580 -2.93 17.31 1.56
CA ILE A 580 -3.61 16.40 2.50
C ILE A 580 -4.90 17.02 3.05
N TYR A 581 -4.97 18.34 3.25
CA TYR A 581 -6.15 18.96 3.85
C TYR A 581 -7.13 19.57 2.83
N THR A 582 -6.62 20.14 1.73
CA THR A 582 -7.46 20.84 0.76
C THR A 582 -7.78 20.02 -0.48
N ASN A 583 -7.06 18.91 -0.73
CA ASN A 583 -7.18 18.14 -1.98
C ASN A 583 -6.98 16.63 -1.80
N TRP A 584 -7.27 16.08 -0.62
CA TRP A 584 -7.07 14.65 -0.34
C TRP A 584 -7.86 13.75 -1.29
N GLY A 585 -9.07 14.17 -1.71
CA GLY A 585 -9.93 13.39 -2.61
C GLY A 585 -9.37 13.20 -4.02
N SER A 586 -8.27 13.88 -4.36
CA SER A 586 -7.57 13.69 -5.65
C SER A 586 -6.73 12.41 -5.69
N SER A 587 -6.42 11.80 -4.54
CA SER A 587 -5.58 10.60 -4.48
C SER A 587 -5.94 9.75 -3.25
N PRO A 588 -6.23 8.45 -3.41
CA PRO A 588 -6.42 7.54 -2.27
C PRO A 588 -5.24 7.52 -1.29
N LEU A 589 -4.04 7.86 -1.77
CA LEU A 589 -2.84 7.95 -0.93
C LEU A 589 -2.85 9.21 -0.05
N LEU A 590 -3.33 10.34 -0.57
CA LEU A 590 -3.52 11.56 0.23
C LEU A 590 -4.67 11.39 1.22
N GLU A 591 -5.76 10.75 0.80
CA GLU A 591 -6.87 10.35 1.68
C GLU A 591 -6.38 9.47 2.83
N TYR A 592 -5.54 8.45 2.54
CA TYR A 592 -4.96 7.61 3.57
C TYR A 592 -4.15 8.42 4.59
N LEU A 593 -3.28 9.32 4.13
CA LEU A 593 -2.50 10.19 5.03
C LEU A 593 -3.41 11.12 5.85
N ARG A 594 -4.48 11.66 5.26
CA ARG A 594 -5.42 12.59 5.90
C ARG A 594 -6.19 11.94 7.06
N PHE A 595 -6.63 10.70 6.87
CA PHE A 595 -7.58 10.07 7.78
C PHE A 595 -6.92 9.04 8.71
N ASN A 596 -5.83 8.40 8.28
CA ASN A 596 -5.24 7.26 8.98
C ASN A 596 -3.88 7.56 9.63
N VAL A 597 -3.35 8.79 9.52
CA VAL A 597 -2.05 9.18 10.08
C VAL A 597 -2.19 10.50 10.84
N GLN A 598 -1.48 10.62 11.96
CA GLN A 598 -1.31 11.87 12.71
C GLN A 598 0.05 12.49 12.39
N PHE A 599 0.12 13.81 12.27
CA PHE A 599 1.38 14.52 12.04
C PHE A 599 1.64 15.54 13.14
N VAL A 600 2.89 15.64 13.56
CA VAL A 600 3.40 16.79 14.31
C VAL A 600 4.50 17.41 13.47
N VAL A 601 4.27 18.59 12.93
CA VAL A 601 5.20 19.26 12.01
C VAL A 601 5.81 20.48 12.67
N VAL A 602 7.14 20.58 12.67
CA VAL A 602 7.88 21.81 12.95
C VAL A 602 8.41 22.33 11.61
N PRO A 603 7.72 23.30 10.97
CA PRO A 603 8.06 23.71 9.61
C PRO A 603 9.41 24.42 9.52
N ILE A 604 9.78 25.18 10.56
CA ILE A 604 11.01 25.96 10.58
C ILE A 604 11.66 25.82 11.95
N VAL A 605 12.78 25.08 12.01
CA VAL A 605 13.59 24.97 13.23
C VAL A 605 14.56 26.15 13.36
N ASN A 606 15.10 26.67 12.24
CA ASN A 606 16.05 27.79 12.20
C ASN A 606 15.45 29.04 11.50
N PRO A 607 14.58 29.82 12.18
CA PRO A 607 13.90 30.95 11.54
C PRO A 607 14.84 32.09 11.13
N TYR A 608 15.87 32.42 11.93
CA TYR A 608 16.92 33.35 11.51
C TYR A 608 17.59 32.89 10.22
N GLY A 609 18.02 31.64 10.18
CA GLY A 609 18.70 31.07 9.03
C GLY A 609 17.82 31.09 7.77
N PHE A 610 16.53 30.80 7.90
CA PHE A 610 15.57 30.85 6.78
C PHE A 610 15.48 32.25 6.16
N ASN A 611 15.30 33.28 6.99
CA ASN A 611 15.18 34.67 6.56
C ASN A 611 16.47 35.21 5.95
N ASN A 612 17.63 34.77 6.47
CA ASN A 612 18.94 35.27 6.05
C ASN A 612 19.65 34.35 5.03
N VAL A 613 19.04 33.23 4.66
CA VAL A 613 19.61 32.21 3.76
C VAL A 613 20.96 31.71 4.27
N THR A 614 21.01 31.35 5.55
CA THR A 614 22.22 30.80 6.18
C THR A 614 21.93 29.44 6.79
N ARG A 615 22.89 28.53 6.68
CA ARG A 615 22.83 27.21 7.31
C ARG A 615 22.63 27.28 8.82
N ARG A 616 23.43 28.12 9.47
CA ARG A 616 23.54 28.22 10.93
C ARG A 616 22.50 29.16 11.50
N ASN A 617 22.25 29.09 12.81
CA ASN A 617 21.39 30.06 13.48
C ASN A 617 22.10 31.41 13.69
N ALA A 618 21.44 32.37 14.33
CA ALA A 618 21.99 33.70 14.55
C ALA A 618 23.27 33.74 15.39
N ASN A 619 23.52 32.71 16.20
CA ASN A 619 24.72 32.57 17.02
C ASN A 619 25.86 31.88 16.26
N GLY A 620 25.67 31.54 14.97
CA GLY A 620 26.66 30.82 14.17
C GLY A 620 26.81 29.35 14.55
N VAL A 621 25.81 28.75 15.20
CA VAL A 621 25.79 27.33 15.57
C VAL A 621 25.08 26.52 14.48
N ASP A 622 25.66 25.38 14.10
CA ASP A 622 24.98 24.37 13.31
C ASP A 622 24.05 23.58 14.24
N LEU A 623 22.75 23.82 14.12
CA LEU A 623 21.76 23.22 15.01
C LEU A 623 21.77 21.68 14.91
N ASN A 624 22.09 21.11 13.74
CA ASN A 624 22.20 19.66 13.57
C ASN A 624 23.56 19.09 14.04
N ARG A 625 24.27 19.87 14.87
CA ARG A 625 25.40 19.45 15.69
C ARG A 625 25.18 19.69 17.18
N ASN A 626 24.09 20.34 17.57
CA ASN A 626 23.88 20.87 18.91
C ASN A 626 23.10 19.91 19.85
N PHE A 627 22.77 18.69 19.43
CA PHE A 627 22.00 17.73 20.23
C PHE A 627 22.90 16.84 21.12
N ASP A 628 22.40 16.37 22.27
CA ASP A 628 23.14 15.46 23.18
C ASP A 628 23.25 14.00 22.67
N TYR A 629 23.80 13.86 21.47
CA TYR A 629 24.22 12.60 20.90
C TYR A 629 25.64 12.78 20.39
N ARG A 630 26.62 12.15 21.03
CA ARG A 630 28.06 12.26 20.69
C ARG A 630 28.62 13.69 20.61
N TRP A 631 27.89 14.68 21.12
CA TRP A 631 28.29 16.09 21.12
C TRP A 631 29.70 16.30 21.72
N SER A 632 29.96 15.70 22.88
CA SER A 632 31.26 15.83 23.55
C SER A 632 32.41 15.22 22.76
N ALA A 633 32.14 14.18 21.95
CA ALA A 633 33.14 13.50 21.12
C ALA A 633 33.34 14.17 19.75
N SER A 634 32.37 14.96 19.29
CA SER A 634 32.45 15.67 18.02
C SER A 634 33.56 16.74 18.03
N THR A 635 34.33 16.83 16.94
CA THR A 635 35.33 17.87 16.71
C THR A 635 34.80 19.02 15.84
N ASP A 636 33.48 19.11 15.63
CA ASP A 636 32.87 20.18 14.85
C ASP A 636 32.91 21.50 15.62
N ASP A 637 33.56 22.53 15.05
CA ASP A 637 33.71 23.85 15.67
C ASP A 637 32.38 24.62 15.78
N TYR A 638 31.34 24.19 15.06
CA TYR A 638 30.04 24.85 15.01
C TYR A 638 28.98 24.15 15.88
N LYS A 639 29.36 23.21 16.73
CA LYS A 639 28.43 22.43 17.58
C LYS A 639 27.82 23.21 18.75
N GLY A 640 28.21 24.46 18.96
CA GLY A 640 27.81 25.29 20.10
C GLY A 640 28.70 25.09 21.34
N ALA A 641 28.41 25.81 22.42
CA ALA A 641 29.22 25.81 23.64
C ALA A 641 28.97 24.59 24.55
N SER A 642 27.78 24.01 24.46
CA SER A 642 27.35 22.79 25.14
C SER A 642 26.30 22.08 24.28
N ALA A 643 26.05 20.80 24.53
CA ALA A 643 24.84 20.18 24.00
C ALA A 643 23.62 20.99 24.46
N PHE A 644 22.70 21.23 23.54
CA PHE A 644 21.52 22.08 23.71
C PHE A 644 21.86 23.52 24.14
N SER A 645 22.99 24.08 23.71
CA SER A 645 23.28 25.51 23.98
C SER A 645 22.28 26.45 23.30
N GLU A 646 21.72 26.03 22.17
CA GLU A 646 20.77 26.84 21.41
C GLU A 646 19.33 26.61 21.87
N VAL A 647 18.52 27.67 21.90
CA VAL A 647 17.12 27.58 22.35
C VAL A 647 16.28 26.74 21.39
N GLU A 648 16.59 26.81 20.10
CA GLU A 648 15.94 26.06 19.03
C GLU A 648 16.06 24.54 19.27
N SER A 649 17.25 24.05 19.62
CA SER A 649 17.46 22.62 19.92
C SER A 649 16.80 22.22 21.25
N GLN A 650 16.72 23.11 22.24
CA GLN A 650 15.98 22.88 23.49
C GLN A 650 14.47 22.75 23.28
N TYR A 651 13.90 23.51 22.34
CA TYR A 651 12.49 23.41 21.97
C TYR A 651 12.18 22.06 21.32
N ILE A 652 13.02 21.62 20.37
CA ILE A 652 12.89 20.30 19.76
C ILE A 652 13.04 19.20 20.81
N ARG A 653 14.00 19.33 21.73
CA ARG A 653 14.14 18.39 22.85
C ARG A 653 12.83 18.23 23.61
N THR A 654 12.21 19.34 23.99
CA THR A 654 10.95 19.37 24.75
C THR A 654 9.80 18.76 23.95
N LEU A 655 9.69 19.09 22.67
CA LEU A 655 8.66 18.54 21.78
C LEU A 655 8.78 17.02 21.67
N ILE A 656 10.00 16.50 21.48
CA ILE A 656 10.25 15.06 21.36
C ILE A 656 9.98 14.35 22.68
N THR A 657 10.41 14.89 23.82
CA THR A 657 10.13 14.27 25.14
C THR A 657 8.63 14.24 25.47
N ASN A 658 7.84 15.16 24.90
CA ASN A 658 6.39 15.18 25.06
C ASN A 658 5.65 14.31 24.04
N ASN A 659 6.34 13.70 23.07
CA ASN A 659 5.77 12.87 22.01
C ASN A 659 6.54 11.55 21.83
N LEU A 660 6.95 10.92 22.95
CA LEU A 660 7.62 9.61 22.94
C LEU A 660 6.75 8.49 22.34
N ASP A 661 5.44 8.73 22.25
CA ASP A 661 4.43 7.88 21.60
C ASP A 661 4.43 7.99 20.07
N ALA A 662 5.35 8.72 19.44
CA ALA A 662 5.47 8.80 17.99
C ALA A 662 5.99 7.49 17.36
N MET A 663 5.41 7.14 16.20
CA MET A 663 5.79 5.97 15.39
C MET A 663 7.19 6.17 14.85
N CYS A 664 7.45 7.34 14.29
CA CYS A 664 8.77 7.74 13.82
C CYS A 664 8.94 9.26 13.78
N PHE A 665 10.21 9.67 13.63
CA PHE A 665 10.64 11.04 13.40
C PHE A 665 11.38 11.17 12.07
N LEU A 666 11.01 12.15 11.25
CA LEU A 666 11.63 12.42 9.97
C LEU A 666 12.27 13.81 9.98
N ASP A 667 13.58 13.82 9.75
CA ASP A 667 14.40 15.03 9.65
C ASP A 667 14.65 15.35 8.19
N PHE A 668 13.88 16.29 7.61
CA PHE A 668 13.96 16.59 6.19
C PHE A 668 14.86 17.79 5.88
N HIS A 669 15.90 17.51 5.12
CA HIS A 669 16.97 18.41 4.71
C HIS A 669 16.99 18.64 3.20
N MET A 670 17.94 19.44 2.73
CA MET A 670 18.24 19.62 1.31
C MET A 670 19.75 19.50 1.05
N ASN A 671 20.10 18.65 0.09
CA ASN A 671 21.50 18.44 -0.25
C ASN A 671 21.99 19.54 -1.20
N GLY A 672 22.86 20.42 -0.72
CA GLY A 672 23.53 21.42 -1.55
C GLY A 672 24.38 20.81 -2.68
N SER A 673 24.74 19.52 -2.58
CA SER A 673 25.48 18.80 -3.62
C SER A 673 24.62 18.17 -4.71
N SER A 674 23.28 18.22 -4.61
CA SER A 674 22.36 17.57 -5.56
C SER A 674 22.55 18.02 -7.01
N GLY A 675 23.13 19.21 -7.22
CA GLY A 675 23.38 19.79 -8.53
C GLY A 675 24.70 19.39 -9.21
N TYR A 676 25.52 18.55 -8.58
CA TYR A 676 26.83 18.16 -9.09
C TYR A 676 26.97 16.67 -9.37
N ASP A 677 26.21 15.83 -8.65
CA ASP A 677 26.28 14.38 -8.74
C ASP A 677 24.88 13.79 -8.58
N TRP A 678 24.50 12.92 -9.53
CA TRP A 678 23.21 12.23 -9.49
C TRP A 678 23.03 11.41 -8.21
N THR A 679 24.10 10.81 -7.68
CA THR A 679 24.07 10.00 -6.44
C THR A 679 23.83 10.85 -5.18
N GLU A 680 23.97 12.16 -5.29
CA GLU A 680 23.71 13.14 -4.23
C GLU A 680 22.31 13.78 -4.35
N THR A 681 21.51 13.40 -5.35
CA THR A 681 20.20 14.04 -5.60
C THR A 681 19.22 13.84 -4.44
N TYR A 682 19.06 12.58 -4.00
CA TYR A 682 18.27 12.23 -2.83
C TYR A 682 19.07 11.31 -1.94
N TRP A 683 18.99 11.48 -0.62
CA TRP A 683 19.59 10.46 0.25
C TRP A 683 18.91 10.32 1.59
N SER A 684 19.19 9.21 2.24
CA SER A 684 18.75 8.97 3.61
C SER A 684 19.94 8.60 4.48
N ASN A 685 20.00 9.16 5.69
CA ASN A 685 20.91 8.73 6.74
C ASN A 685 20.15 7.84 7.72
N ILE A 686 20.42 6.55 7.64
CA ILE A 686 19.84 5.55 8.54
C ILE A 686 20.85 5.31 9.65
N ASN A 687 20.71 6.06 10.74
CA ASN A 687 21.51 5.82 11.93
C ASN A 687 21.09 4.49 12.59
N GLN A 688 22.05 3.78 13.16
CA GLN A 688 21.91 2.49 13.82
C GLN A 688 21.95 2.64 15.35
N VAL A 689 21.48 3.79 15.87
CA VAL A 689 21.40 4.05 17.32
C VAL A 689 20.47 3.05 17.99
N ILE A 690 19.38 2.68 17.31
CA ILE A 690 18.45 1.63 17.74
C ILE A 690 18.18 0.66 16.58
N PRO A 691 17.92 -0.65 16.85
CA PRO A 691 17.64 -1.64 15.80
C PRO A 691 16.45 -1.30 14.91
N GLU A 692 15.43 -0.65 15.46
CA GLU A 692 14.17 -0.32 14.79
C GLU A 692 14.36 0.60 13.58
N ASN A 693 15.46 1.38 13.52
CA ASN A 693 15.77 2.23 12.37
C ASN A 693 16.04 1.43 11.08
N GLN A 694 16.30 0.12 11.17
CA GLN A 694 16.43 -0.73 9.98
C GLN A 694 15.16 -0.72 9.12
N ILE A 695 14.01 -0.35 9.67
CA ILE A 695 12.75 -0.23 8.93
C ILE A 695 12.79 0.81 7.81
N PHE A 696 13.68 1.81 7.89
CA PHE A 696 13.83 2.84 6.87
C PHE A 696 14.62 2.37 5.66
N ASP A 697 15.46 1.34 5.76
CA ASP A 697 16.28 0.87 4.63
C ASP A 697 15.43 0.39 3.44
N PRO A 698 14.47 -0.54 3.61
CA PRO A 698 13.64 -0.98 2.49
C PRO A 698 12.79 0.17 1.92
N ALA A 699 12.33 1.09 2.77
CA ALA A 699 11.59 2.28 2.32
C ALA A 699 12.47 3.20 1.46
N SER A 700 13.65 3.59 1.95
CA SER A 700 14.59 4.45 1.24
C SER A 700 15.07 3.82 -0.07
N ARG A 701 15.38 2.51 -0.08
CA ARG A 701 15.78 1.79 -1.30
C ARG A 701 14.68 1.82 -2.36
N PHE A 702 13.45 1.52 -1.94
CA PHE A 702 12.30 1.54 -2.83
C PHE A 702 12.10 2.93 -3.44
N ILE A 703 12.09 3.97 -2.60
CA ILE A 703 11.84 5.35 -3.05
C ILE A 703 12.94 5.86 -3.96
N ILE A 704 14.22 5.72 -3.59
CA ILE A 704 15.33 6.18 -4.43
C ILE A 704 15.33 5.45 -5.78
N SER A 705 15.09 4.13 -5.76
CA SER A 705 15.02 3.32 -6.99
C SER A 705 13.84 3.74 -7.88
N LYS A 706 12.67 3.98 -7.30
CA LYS A 706 11.47 4.39 -8.06
C LYS A 706 11.58 5.83 -8.55
N MET A 707 12.11 6.75 -7.73
CA MET A 707 12.44 8.12 -8.13
C MET A 707 13.42 8.14 -9.30
N THR A 708 14.40 7.25 -9.34
CA THR A 708 15.31 7.12 -10.50
C THR A 708 14.55 6.82 -11.79
N ARG A 709 13.73 5.77 -11.78
CA ARG A 709 12.95 5.40 -12.98
C ARG A 709 11.97 6.50 -13.39
N ARG A 710 11.34 7.17 -12.40
CA ARG A 710 10.45 8.30 -12.60
C ARG A 710 11.15 9.52 -13.18
N GLY A 711 12.31 9.86 -12.64
CA GLY A 711 13.15 10.92 -13.16
C GLY A 711 13.41 10.71 -14.64
N GLN A 712 13.78 9.49 -15.01
CA GLN A 712 14.12 9.11 -16.39
C GLN A 712 12.90 9.09 -17.31
N SER A 713 11.74 8.65 -16.83
CA SER A 713 10.52 8.58 -17.66
C SER A 713 9.76 9.90 -17.77
N THR A 714 9.87 10.77 -16.77
CA THR A 714 8.93 11.90 -16.59
C THR A 714 9.61 13.25 -16.47
N TYR A 715 10.81 13.32 -15.89
CA TYR A 715 11.45 14.58 -15.50
C TYR A 715 12.78 14.86 -16.22
N ASN A 716 12.95 14.32 -17.43
CA ASN A 716 14.14 14.52 -18.27
C ASN A 716 15.48 14.20 -17.58
N VAL A 717 15.47 13.31 -16.58
CA VAL A 717 16.72 12.77 -16.05
C VAL A 717 17.33 11.84 -17.11
N PRO A 718 18.63 11.96 -17.45
CA PRO A 718 19.25 11.11 -18.45
C PRO A 718 19.13 9.61 -18.11
N SER A 719 18.94 8.76 -19.12
CA SER A 719 18.83 7.30 -18.91
C SER A 719 20.12 6.65 -18.37
N ASP A 720 21.25 7.33 -18.54
CA ASP A 720 22.58 6.95 -18.05
C ASP A 720 22.98 7.64 -16.73
N SER A 721 22.06 8.37 -16.08
CA SER A 721 22.27 9.02 -14.77
C SER A 721 22.68 8.08 -13.62
N GLY A 722 22.50 6.77 -13.79
CA GLY A 722 22.62 5.82 -12.69
C GLY A 722 21.47 5.95 -11.70
N ILE A 723 21.73 5.69 -10.42
CA ILE A 723 20.75 5.89 -9.35
C ILE A 723 20.80 7.36 -8.89
N ILE A 724 19.65 8.04 -8.85
CA ILE A 724 19.58 9.45 -8.44
C ILE A 724 19.53 9.61 -6.91
N GLY A 725 20.47 8.97 -6.23
CA GLY A 725 20.54 9.06 -4.78
C GLY A 725 21.35 7.97 -4.12
N ARG A 726 21.38 8.00 -2.79
CA ARG A 726 22.12 7.03 -1.97
C ARG A 726 21.50 6.81 -0.60
N ILE A 727 21.95 5.75 0.07
CA ILE A 727 21.67 5.51 1.49
C ILE A 727 23.01 5.51 2.21
N SER A 728 23.04 6.16 3.35
CA SER A 728 24.21 6.23 4.24
C SER A 728 23.83 5.73 5.63
N TYR A 729 24.84 5.27 6.36
CA TYR A 729 24.72 4.85 7.74
C TYR A 729 25.74 5.64 8.55
N ASP A 730 25.28 6.64 9.30
CA ASP A 730 26.12 7.44 10.17
C ASP A 730 25.67 7.29 11.61
N ASN A 731 26.61 6.90 12.46
CA ASN A 731 26.41 6.78 13.89
C ASN A 731 27.29 7.74 14.68
N ASP A 732 28.22 8.43 14.03
CA ASP A 732 29.31 9.14 14.70
C ASP A 732 29.07 10.65 14.75
N THR A 733 28.21 11.17 13.88
CA THR A 733 27.84 12.59 13.81
C THR A 733 26.74 12.96 14.84
N PRO A 734 26.83 14.13 15.52
CA PRO A 734 25.86 14.59 16.51
C PRO A 734 24.54 15.12 15.90
N LEU A 735 23.83 14.26 15.18
CA LEU A 735 22.59 14.57 14.45
C LEU A 735 21.36 14.60 15.37
N MET A 736 20.39 15.45 15.03
CA MET A 736 19.06 15.49 15.64
C MET A 736 18.36 14.14 15.55
N ALA A 737 18.28 13.53 14.36
CA ALA A 737 17.68 12.21 14.19
C ALA A 737 18.33 11.16 15.10
N ALA A 738 19.67 11.09 15.17
CA ALA A 738 20.36 10.15 16.06
C ALA A 738 20.05 10.38 17.56
N TRP A 739 19.91 11.64 17.98
CA TRP A 739 19.46 11.96 19.33
C TRP A 739 18.00 11.54 19.59
N VAL A 740 17.10 11.71 18.62
CA VAL A 740 15.71 11.25 18.71
C VAL A 740 15.64 9.72 18.81
N ALA A 741 16.43 9.00 18.01
CA ALA A 741 16.58 7.54 18.13
C ALA A 741 17.03 7.12 19.52
N LYS A 742 17.98 7.84 20.14
CA LYS A 742 18.41 7.61 21.53
C LYS A 742 17.27 7.73 22.55
N GLN A 743 16.17 8.42 22.21
CA GLN A 743 14.96 8.51 23.05
C GLN A 743 13.96 7.36 22.81
N GLY A 744 14.25 6.42 21.90
CA GLY A 744 13.37 5.29 21.58
C GLY A 744 12.31 5.58 20.51
N ILE A 745 12.47 6.64 19.73
CA ILE A 745 11.63 6.91 18.55
C ILE A 745 12.46 6.57 17.29
N PRO A 746 12.03 5.60 16.47
CA PRO A 746 12.67 5.35 15.18
C PRO A 746 12.77 6.63 14.36
N SER A 747 13.94 6.92 13.82
CA SER A 747 14.18 8.19 13.12
C SER A 747 15.11 8.04 11.93
N VAL A 748 14.89 8.87 10.91
CA VAL A 748 15.74 8.94 9.73
C VAL A 748 15.89 10.39 9.30
N LEU A 749 17.09 10.72 8.80
CA LEU A 749 17.33 11.98 8.08
C LEU A 749 17.15 11.73 6.59
N CYS A 750 16.41 12.58 5.91
CA CYS A 750 16.10 12.47 4.49
C CYS A 750 16.44 13.78 3.78
N GLU A 751 17.06 13.68 2.63
CA GLU A 751 17.65 14.81 1.91
C GLU A 751 16.99 14.95 0.55
N CYS A 752 16.41 16.13 0.33
CA CYS A 752 15.78 16.54 -0.91
C CYS A 752 16.77 17.21 -1.87
N ALA A 753 16.39 17.31 -3.14
CA ALA A 753 17.22 17.95 -4.15
C ALA A 753 17.02 19.47 -4.15
N MET A 754 18.11 20.24 -4.16
CA MET A 754 18.08 21.69 -4.45
C MET A 754 17.83 21.95 -5.93
N LYS A 755 18.45 21.13 -6.78
CA LYS A 755 18.38 21.11 -8.24
C LYS A 755 18.84 19.76 -8.78
N LEU A 756 18.49 19.45 -10.02
CA LEU A 756 19.08 18.33 -10.74
C LEU A 756 20.44 18.71 -11.34
N PRO A 757 21.39 17.76 -11.52
CA PRO A 757 22.66 18.03 -12.23
C PRO A 757 22.50 18.56 -13.66
N SER A 758 21.37 18.28 -14.32
CA SER A 758 21.04 18.81 -15.64
C SER A 758 20.52 20.26 -15.63
N GLU A 759 20.26 20.84 -14.46
CA GLU A 759 19.66 22.17 -14.32
C GLU A 759 20.70 23.24 -13.96
N SER A 760 20.58 24.40 -14.62
CA SER A 760 21.39 25.58 -14.28
C SER A 760 20.88 26.26 -13.01
N GLU A 761 19.56 26.40 -12.89
CA GLU A 761 18.89 27.08 -11.79
C GLU A 761 18.57 26.13 -10.63
N SER A 762 18.52 26.68 -9.42
CA SER A 762 18.01 25.98 -8.24
C SER A 762 16.53 26.25 -8.05
N TYR A 763 15.83 25.35 -7.35
CA TYR A 763 14.41 25.53 -7.02
C TYR A 763 13.49 25.65 -8.25
N THR A 764 13.80 24.89 -9.31
CA THR A 764 12.94 24.79 -10.49
C THR A 764 11.59 24.16 -10.13
N VAL A 765 10.56 24.41 -10.94
CA VAL A 765 9.26 23.73 -10.79
C VAL A 765 9.45 22.21 -10.81
N THR A 766 10.28 21.71 -11.73
CA THR A 766 10.59 20.28 -11.88
C THR A 766 11.15 19.68 -10.59
N VAL A 767 12.20 20.25 -10.01
CA VAL A 767 12.80 19.69 -8.79
C VAL A 767 11.84 19.80 -7.60
N HIS A 768 11.01 20.84 -7.54
CA HIS A 768 9.97 20.94 -6.51
C HIS A 768 8.88 19.88 -6.64
N GLN A 769 8.42 19.57 -7.85
CA GLN A 769 7.49 18.46 -8.08
C GLN A 769 8.11 17.13 -7.66
N MET A 770 9.35 16.89 -8.06
CA MET A 770 10.07 15.67 -7.69
C MET A 770 10.27 15.57 -6.17
N ASN A 771 10.59 16.66 -5.49
CA ASN A 771 10.71 16.70 -4.03
C ASN A 771 9.36 16.41 -3.37
N LEU A 772 8.26 16.95 -3.89
CA LEU A 772 6.92 16.67 -3.38
C LEU A 772 6.55 15.18 -3.55
N GLU A 773 6.85 14.57 -4.71
CA GLU A 773 6.70 13.13 -4.89
C GLU A 773 7.58 12.34 -3.93
N TYR A 774 8.85 12.74 -3.77
CA TYR A 774 9.80 12.07 -2.89
C TYR A 774 9.32 12.06 -1.43
N VAL A 775 8.99 13.22 -0.85
CA VAL A 775 8.57 13.29 0.56
C VAL A 775 7.25 12.56 0.80
N THR A 776 6.30 12.67 -0.15
CA THR A 776 4.98 12.02 -0.01
C THR A 776 5.10 10.51 -0.08
N ASN A 777 5.82 9.99 -1.09
CA ASN A 777 5.99 8.55 -1.24
C ASN A 777 6.94 7.99 -0.17
N MET A 778 7.90 8.75 0.35
CA MET A 778 8.69 8.37 1.53
C MET A 778 7.80 8.14 2.75
N LEU A 779 6.90 9.07 3.07
CA LEU A 779 5.93 8.90 4.16
C LEU A 779 5.08 7.65 3.97
N LEU A 780 4.49 7.47 2.78
CA LEU A 780 3.65 6.31 2.47
C LEU A 780 4.43 4.99 2.58
N SER A 781 5.67 4.97 2.07
CA SER A 781 6.52 3.78 2.14
C SER A 781 6.87 3.43 3.58
N ILE A 782 7.23 4.42 4.40
CA ILE A 782 7.52 4.23 5.83
C ILE A 782 6.29 3.70 6.56
N VAL A 783 5.12 4.34 6.40
CA VAL A 783 3.86 3.88 7.00
C VAL A 783 3.56 2.45 6.57
N ASN A 784 3.78 2.12 5.30
CA ASN A 784 3.58 0.76 4.80
C ASN A 784 4.58 -0.26 5.37
N GLN A 785 5.84 0.12 5.61
CA GLN A 785 6.81 -0.76 6.29
C GLN A 785 6.39 -1.04 7.73
N PHE A 786 5.99 -0.02 8.49
CA PHE A 786 5.47 -0.20 9.86
C PHE A 786 4.19 -1.03 9.89
N LYS A 787 3.27 -0.79 8.93
CA LYS A 787 2.06 -1.59 8.75
C LYS A 787 2.40 -3.05 8.42
N THR A 788 3.37 -3.31 7.54
CA THR A 788 3.73 -4.68 7.14
C THR A 788 4.49 -5.40 8.24
N ALA A 789 5.37 -4.73 8.99
CA ALA A 789 6.03 -5.31 10.15
C ALA A 789 5.07 -5.62 11.31
N SER A 790 3.82 -5.12 11.24
CA SER A 790 2.75 -5.44 12.18
C SER A 790 1.89 -6.64 11.80
N LEU A 791 1.99 -7.07 10.53
CA LEU A 791 1.38 -8.29 9.98
C LEU A 791 2.26 -9.49 10.31
#